data_AF-A0A4U5QMC0-F1
#
_entry.id   AF-A0A4U5QMC0-F1
#
_cell.length_a   1.000
_cell.length_b   1.000
_cell.length_c   1.000
_cell.angle_alpha   90.00
_cell.angle_beta   90.00
_cell.angle_gamma   90.00
#
_symmetry.space_group_name_H-M   'P 1'
#
loop_
_entity.id
_entity.type
_entity.pdbx_description
1 polymer ?
#
loop_
_entity_poly.entity_id
_entity_poly.type
_entity_poly.pdbx_seq_one_letter_code
_entity_poly.pdbx_strand_id
1 'polypeptide(L)'
;MDTVAPGASKRKLMQATTTRLINRIWGEYYSNYSPEDLEEGADCEVKEEDEAEEQYENEDDDKEEVVEKTLKPRSVSERTKSHASQKEVRWDGNPVSKTSSGEAIYKRAIVCGEVIVVGDAVLVEVDESDELPAIYFVEYMFETRNGRQKNCFHGRMMKRGSETVLGNTANDREVFLTTECMSYKLQDVKQAIILEVLKRPWGHDHRKDNINADRIDREKAEERKKKGLQVEYYCKSLYWPERGAFFTLPLDTMGLGSGVCHSCNLKIAEEDKDIFRVNSSQTGFSYKGTEYSVHDFVYVSPHQFASERGENETFKGGRNVGLKPYVVCQLLEVVLKEPKQAETRSTQIYYSEETHLLSVETIEGKCEVRKKNDIPTCSAPAIFDNIFFCEHMYDPSKGSLKQLPAQVKSKFSAVTRDGDVACRKRKGKSIEGENDIEADKQREASPENRLATLDIFAGCGGLSEGLQQAGVSSTKWAIEYEEPAGEAFKLNHAGSLMFINNCNVILRAVMEKCGDADDCISTSEAGELASSLDAKVIDGLPLPGQVDFINGGPPCQGFSGMNRFNQSTWSKVQCEMILAFLSFADYFRPKYFLLENVRNFVSFNKGQTFRLTIASLLQMGYQVRFGILEAGAYGVSQSRKRAFIWAASPEEILPEWPEPMHVFAAPELKITLSEKSQYSAVRSTAYGAPFRAITVRDTIGDLPDVGNGASKTNLEYGNDPVSWFQKKIRGDMVVLTDHISKEMNELNLIRCKKIPKRPGADWRDLPDEKVKLSTGQMVDLIPWCLPNTAKRHNQWKGLFGRLDWEGNFPTSITDPQPMGKVGMCFHPEQDRILTVRECARSQGFPDSYQFSGNIHHKHRQIGNAVPPPLSYALGRKLKEALDSKRRK
;
A
#
# COMPACT_ATOMS: atom_id res chain seq x y z
N MET A 1 -43.29 29.92 15.20
CA MET A 1 -43.85 28.90 14.30
C MET A 1 -42.67 28.12 13.78
N ASP A 2 -42.39 27.00 14.44
CA ASP A 2 -41.21 26.16 14.21
C ASP A 2 -41.36 25.39 12.90
N THR A 3 -40.49 25.68 11.93
CA THR A 3 -40.34 24.86 10.73
C THR A 3 -39.37 23.72 11.02
N VAL A 4 -39.97 22.55 11.28
CA VAL A 4 -39.35 21.23 11.37
C VAL A 4 -38.61 20.91 10.07
N ALA A 5 -37.31 20.62 10.16
CA ALA A 5 -36.53 20.05 9.06
C ALA A 5 -36.94 18.58 8.81
N PRO A 6 -37.08 18.11 7.56
CA PRO A 6 -37.55 16.77 7.26
C PRO A 6 -36.48 15.71 7.55
N GLY A 7 -36.94 14.58 8.10
CA GLY A 7 -36.13 13.56 8.76
C GLY A 7 -35.15 12.81 7.87
N ALA A 8 -33.90 12.77 8.30
CA ALA A 8 -33.03 11.62 8.13
C ALA A 8 -33.35 10.63 9.26
N SER A 9 -33.73 9.39 8.91
CA SER A 9 -33.83 8.29 9.88
C SER A 9 -32.57 8.27 10.74
N LYS A 10 -32.69 8.43 12.06
CA LYS A 10 -31.55 8.33 13.00
C LYS A 10 -30.97 6.93 12.87
N ARG A 11 -29.86 6.81 12.13
CA ARG A 11 -29.09 5.56 11.97
C ARG A 11 -28.72 5.06 13.37
N LYS A 12 -29.09 3.83 13.67
CA LYS A 12 -28.85 3.22 14.99
C LYS A 12 -27.42 2.70 15.08
N LEU A 13 -26.82 2.90 16.25
CA LEU A 13 -25.51 2.34 16.61
C LEU A 13 -25.66 0.82 16.74
N MET A 14 -24.86 0.07 15.97
CA MET A 14 -24.84 -1.39 16.02
C MET A 14 -23.39 -1.84 16.23
N GLN A 15 -23.15 -2.56 17.32
CA GLN A 15 -21.86 -3.18 17.59
C GLN A 15 -21.52 -4.24 16.53
N ALA A 16 -20.23 -4.49 16.35
CA ALA A 16 -19.75 -5.44 15.35
C ALA A 16 -20.25 -6.87 15.61
N THR A 17 -20.77 -7.51 14.56
CA THR A 17 -20.99 -8.95 14.52
C THR A 17 -19.65 -9.64 14.28
N THR A 18 -19.32 -10.60 15.13
CA THR A 18 -18.00 -11.23 15.15
C THR A 18 -18.08 -12.75 15.18
N THR A 19 -17.05 -13.41 14.65
CA THR A 19 -16.82 -14.83 14.98
C THR A 19 -16.27 -14.94 16.40
N ARG A 20 -16.41 -16.10 17.05
CA ARG A 20 -15.84 -16.30 18.40
C ARG A 20 -14.32 -16.09 18.43
N LEU A 21 -13.62 -16.39 17.35
CA LEU A 21 -12.17 -16.18 17.22
C LEU A 21 -11.82 -14.69 17.35
N ILE A 22 -12.45 -13.84 16.54
CA ILE A 22 -12.17 -12.40 16.54
C ILE A 22 -12.56 -11.77 17.88
N ASN A 23 -13.74 -12.12 18.38
CA ASN A 23 -14.20 -11.62 19.68
C ASN A 23 -13.21 -11.94 20.80
N ARG A 24 -12.69 -13.17 20.83
CA ARG A 24 -11.70 -13.62 21.82
C ARG A 24 -10.38 -12.85 21.71
N ILE A 25 -9.78 -12.76 20.51
CA ILE A 25 -8.46 -12.11 20.32
C ILE A 25 -8.51 -10.66 20.83
N TRP A 26 -9.54 -9.92 20.44
CA TRP A 26 -9.67 -8.51 20.81
C TRP A 26 -10.15 -8.34 22.26
N GLY A 27 -11.05 -9.21 22.73
CA GLY A 27 -11.56 -9.20 24.11
C GLY A 27 -10.48 -9.54 25.14
N GLU A 28 -9.65 -10.56 24.90
CA GLU A 28 -8.52 -10.93 25.77
C GLU A 28 -7.52 -9.76 25.88
N TYR A 29 -7.22 -9.10 24.76
CA TYR A 29 -6.31 -7.96 24.77
C TYR A 29 -6.83 -6.81 25.64
N TYR A 30 -8.06 -6.33 25.41
CA TYR A 30 -8.61 -5.22 26.19
C TYR A 30 -8.96 -5.58 27.64
N SER A 31 -9.09 -6.88 27.96
CA SER A 31 -9.24 -7.32 29.36
C SER A 31 -7.92 -7.32 30.12
N ASN A 32 -6.80 -7.57 29.44
CA ASN A 32 -5.46 -7.60 30.04
C ASN A 32 -4.75 -6.24 30.02
N TYR A 33 -5.17 -5.34 29.14
CA TYR A 33 -4.60 -4.01 28.95
C TYR A 33 -5.75 -2.99 28.95
N SER A 34 -6.20 -2.55 30.12
CA SER A 34 -7.18 -1.46 30.23
C SER A 34 -6.58 -0.18 29.64
N PRO A 35 -7.37 0.69 28.98
CA PRO A 35 -6.91 2.02 28.58
C PRO A 35 -6.36 2.86 29.75
N GLU A 36 -6.77 2.54 30.98
CA GLU A 36 -6.39 3.23 32.22
C GLU A 36 -5.09 2.71 32.85
N ASP A 37 -4.65 1.48 32.52
CA ASP A 37 -3.44 0.86 33.11
C ASP A 37 -2.12 1.40 32.52
N LEU A 38 -2.16 2.53 31.82
CA LEU A 38 -1.01 3.17 31.18
C LEU A 38 -0.63 4.53 31.81
N GLU A 39 -1.24 4.89 32.95
CA GLU A 39 -0.96 6.16 33.66
C GLU A 39 0.15 6.10 34.73
N GLU A 40 0.72 4.94 35.07
CA GLU A 40 1.85 4.93 36.02
C GLU A 40 3.17 5.29 35.33
N GLY A 41 3.40 6.60 35.20
CA GLY A 41 4.66 7.13 34.69
C GLY A 41 4.81 8.64 34.55
N ALA A 42 3.97 9.49 35.15
CA ALA A 42 4.29 10.90 35.44
C ALA A 42 3.18 11.56 36.26
N ASP A 43 3.42 11.78 37.55
CA ASP A 43 2.64 12.71 38.38
C ASP A 43 2.73 14.13 37.80
N CYS A 44 1.60 14.67 37.34
CA CYS A 44 1.37 16.11 37.23
C CYS A 44 -0.11 16.39 37.50
N GLU A 45 -0.34 17.16 38.56
CA GLU A 45 -1.65 17.53 39.12
C GLU A 45 -2.64 18.06 38.06
N VAL A 46 -3.83 17.46 38.03
CA VAL A 46 -4.98 17.92 37.25
C VAL A 46 -5.46 19.27 37.78
N LYS A 47 -5.32 20.32 36.98
CA LYS A 47 -6.22 21.48 37.03
C LYS A 47 -7.16 21.40 35.83
N GLU A 48 -8.45 21.36 36.14
CA GLU A 48 -9.55 21.44 35.18
C GLU A 48 -9.48 22.76 34.40
N GLU A 49 -9.04 22.71 33.14
CA GLU A 49 -9.47 23.62 32.08
C GLU A 49 -9.72 22.80 30.81
N ASP A 50 -10.97 22.80 30.35
CA ASP A 50 -11.43 22.25 29.08
C ASP A 50 -10.70 22.91 27.89
N GLU A 51 -9.58 22.36 27.44
CA GLU A 51 -9.09 22.55 26.07
C GLU A 51 -8.57 21.21 25.52
N ALA A 52 -9.34 20.59 24.63
CA ALA A 52 -8.90 19.42 23.86
C ALA A 52 -7.63 19.78 23.07
N GLU A 53 -6.50 19.21 23.46
CA GLU A 53 -5.27 19.19 22.65
C GLU A 53 -5.50 18.31 21.40
N GLU A 54 -6.14 18.89 20.38
CA GLU A 54 -6.12 18.33 19.04
C GLU A 54 -4.73 18.60 18.43
N GLN A 55 -3.91 17.57 18.23
CA GLN A 55 -2.72 17.67 17.38
C GLN A 55 -3.15 17.93 15.93
N TYR A 56 -2.82 19.12 15.41
CA TYR A 56 -3.08 19.54 14.05
C TYR A 56 -1.94 19.10 13.13
N GLU A 57 -2.06 17.93 12.52
CA GLU A 57 -1.24 17.60 11.35
C GLU A 57 -1.95 18.09 10.08
N ASN A 58 -1.51 19.24 9.56
CA ASN A 58 -1.67 19.53 8.14
C ASN A 58 -0.77 18.53 7.39
N GLU A 59 -1.34 17.67 6.55
CA GLU A 59 -0.61 16.64 5.78
C GLU A 59 0.45 17.19 4.77
N ASP A 60 0.77 18.49 4.81
CA ASP A 60 1.58 19.22 3.83
C ASP A 60 2.87 19.89 4.36
N ASP A 61 3.29 19.74 5.63
CA ASP A 61 4.62 20.21 6.07
C ASP A 61 5.13 19.45 7.31
N ASP A 62 5.51 18.17 7.16
CA ASP A 62 6.45 17.51 8.09
C ASP A 62 7.88 17.94 7.71
N LYS A 63 8.29 19.14 8.11
CA LYS A 63 9.71 19.53 8.13
C LYS A 63 10.28 19.25 9.51
N GLU A 64 10.72 18.01 9.74
CA GLU A 64 11.76 17.79 10.73
C GLU A 64 13.11 18.12 10.08
N GLU A 65 13.82 19.11 10.61
CA GLU A 65 15.24 19.34 10.30
C GLU A 65 16.04 18.12 10.76
N VAL A 66 16.34 17.22 9.83
CA VAL A 66 17.27 16.12 10.07
C VAL A 66 18.68 16.68 10.14
N VAL A 67 19.21 16.82 11.35
CA VAL A 67 20.66 16.91 11.55
C VAL A 67 21.24 15.53 11.25
N GLU A 68 21.63 15.35 9.99
CA GLU A 68 22.25 14.15 9.47
C GLU A 68 23.65 13.98 10.09
N LYS A 69 23.74 13.31 11.24
CA LYS A 69 25.02 12.74 11.70
C LYS A 69 25.21 11.42 10.97
N THR A 70 25.84 11.49 9.80
CA THR A 70 26.30 10.33 9.03
C THR A 70 27.31 9.54 9.87
N LEU A 71 26.87 8.50 10.56
CA LEU A 71 27.75 7.45 11.07
C LEU A 71 27.75 6.33 10.03
N LYS A 72 28.89 6.18 9.34
CA LYS A 72 29.16 5.06 8.44
C LYS A 72 28.80 3.73 9.12
N PRO A 73 28.31 2.72 8.38
CA PRO A 73 28.19 1.37 8.91
C PRO A 73 29.59 0.95 9.39
N ARG A 74 29.73 0.72 10.70
CA ARG A 74 30.92 0.01 11.16
C ARG A 74 30.79 -1.40 10.61
N SER A 75 31.71 -1.78 9.74
CA SER A 75 31.99 -3.18 9.46
C SER A 75 32.10 -3.90 10.80
N VAL A 76 31.28 -4.93 10.98
CA VAL A 76 31.37 -5.82 12.13
C VAL A 76 32.69 -6.58 11.99
N SER A 77 33.75 -5.98 12.52
CA SER A 77 35.03 -6.66 12.69
C SER A 77 34.83 -7.73 13.75
N GLU A 78 35.16 -8.97 13.42
CA GLU A 78 35.32 -10.07 14.38
C GLU A 78 36.07 -9.56 15.62
N ARG A 79 35.36 -9.35 16.72
CA ARG A 79 35.96 -9.08 18.02
C ARG A 79 35.65 -10.24 18.94
N THR A 80 36.61 -11.15 18.98
CA THR A 80 36.79 -12.14 20.04
C THR A 80 36.73 -11.46 21.40
N LYS A 81 35.75 -11.81 22.23
CA LYS A 81 35.82 -11.58 23.69
C LYS A 81 36.00 -12.90 24.43
N SER A 82 36.73 -12.76 25.53
CA SER A 82 37.39 -13.78 26.32
C SER A 82 36.61 -14.12 27.60
N HIS A 83 36.81 -15.36 28.06
CA HIS A 83 36.52 -15.94 29.39
C HIS A 83 35.06 -16.25 29.74
N ALA A 84 34.54 -17.33 29.15
CA ALA A 84 33.58 -18.21 29.81
C ALA A 84 34.30 -19.52 30.21
N SER A 85 33.93 -20.10 31.35
CA SER A 85 34.37 -21.44 31.78
C SER A 85 34.21 -22.44 30.64
N GLN A 86 35.20 -23.31 30.42
CA GLN A 86 35.15 -24.33 29.35
C GLN A 86 33.95 -25.26 29.59
N LYS A 87 32.83 -24.97 28.92
CA LYS A 87 31.69 -25.89 28.83
C LYS A 87 32.13 -27.12 28.04
N GLU A 88 31.80 -28.31 28.53
CA GLU A 88 32.08 -29.56 27.83
C GLU A 88 31.16 -29.69 26.61
N VAL A 89 31.77 -29.79 25.43
CA VAL A 89 31.08 -29.97 24.15
C VAL A 89 31.66 -31.17 23.42
N ARG A 90 30.80 -32.12 23.03
CA ARG A 90 31.18 -33.30 22.24
C ARG A 90 30.14 -33.62 21.17
N TRP A 91 30.58 -34.17 20.04
CA TRP A 91 29.67 -34.66 19.00
C TRP A 91 29.01 -35.97 19.44
N ASP A 92 27.72 -36.14 19.12
CA ASP A 92 26.99 -37.39 19.34
C ASP A 92 26.71 -38.07 17.99
N GLY A 93 27.68 -38.87 17.54
CA GLY A 93 27.63 -39.61 16.28
C GLY A 93 28.74 -39.24 15.30
N ASN A 94 28.76 -39.96 14.17
CA ASN A 94 29.73 -39.76 13.10
C ASN A 94 29.34 -38.58 12.19
N PRO A 95 30.33 -37.93 11.53
CA PRO A 95 30.03 -36.89 10.54
C PRO A 95 29.22 -37.48 9.38
N VAL A 96 28.15 -36.77 9.01
CA VAL A 96 27.16 -37.25 8.02
C VAL A 96 27.51 -36.79 6.61
N SER A 97 28.08 -35.60 6.47
CA SER A 97 28.45 -35.00 5.19
C SER A 97 29.53 -33.93 5.39
N LYS A 98 29.84 -33.19 4.33
CA LYS A 98 30.73 -32.03 4.39
C LYS A 98 30.07 -30.80 3.76
N THR A 99 30.38 -29.62 4.28
CA THR A 99 30.02 -28.34 3.66
C THR A 99 30.73 -28.17 2.31
N SER A 100 30.34 -27.17 1.52
CA SER A 100 31.05 -26.76 0.29
C SER A 100 32.51 -26.36 0.54
N SER A 101 32.81 -25.85 1.74
CA SER A 101 34.16 -25.54 2.23
C SER A 101 34.94 -26.76 2.77
N GLY A 102 34.34 -27.95 2.79
CA GLY A 102 34.97 -29.20 3.19
C GLY A 102 35.00 -29.47 4.71
N GLU A 103 34.19 -28.75 5.48
CA GLU A 103 34.03 -28.89 6.93
C GLU A 103 33.09 -30.06 7.24
N ALA A 104 33.40 -30.84 8.28
CA ALA A 104 32.59 -32.00 8.64
C ALA A 104 31.28 -31.57 9.29
N ILE A 105 30.16 -32.14 8.83
CA ILE A 105 28.80 -31.82 9.32
C ILE A 105 28.30 -32.92 10.24
N TYR A 106 27.67 -32.51 11.34
CA TYR A 106 27.10 -33.39 12.35
C TYR A 106 25.61 -33.09 12.55
N LYS A 107 24.85 -34.11 12.96
CA LYS A 107 23.41 -33.97 13.24
C LYS A 107 23.08 -33.68 14.70
N ARG A 108 23.97 -34.05 15.62
CA ARG A 108 23.73 -34.02 17.07
C ARG A 108 25.01 -33.67 17.82
N ALA A 109 24.87 -32.88 18.87
CA ALA A 109 25.95 -32.53 19.79
C ALA A 109 25.44 -32.60 21.23
N ILE A 110 26.36 -32.80 22.18
CA ILE A 110 26.08 -32.73 23.61
C ILE A 110 26.81 -31.51 24.17
N VAL A 111 26.07 -30.60 24.77
CA VAL A 111 26.58 -29.37 25.41
C VAL A 111 26.16 -29.40 26.88
N CYS A 112 27.11 -29.48 27.80
CA CYS A 112 26.83 -29.53 29.25
C CYS A 112 25.84 -30.65 29.68
N GLY A 113 25.82 -31.77 28.95
CA GLY A 113 24.92 -32.90 29.19
C GLY A 113 23.57 -32.82 28.47
N GLU A 114 23.23 -31.68 27.87
CA GLU A 114 22.04 -31.53 27.02
C GLU A 114 22.35 -31.94 25.57
N VAL A 115 21.43 -32.68 24.95
CA VAL A 115 21.52 -33.05 23.54
C VAL A 115 20.90 -31.93 22.70
N ILE A 116 21.67 -31.40 21.75
CA ILE A 116 21.20 -30.47 20.73
C ILE A 116 21.18 -31.22 19.39
N VAL A 117 20.07 -31.13 18.68
CA VAL A 117 19.85 -31.75 17.36
C VAL A 117 19.62 -30.67 16.32
N VAL A 118 19.99 -30.95 15.06
CA VAL A 118 19.58 -30.09 13.95
C VAL A 118 18.05 -30.02 13.89
N GLY A 119 17.51 -28.81 13.76
CA GLY A 119 16.07 -28.56 13.86
C GLY A 119 15.58 -28.12 15.24
N ASP A 120 16.43 -28.20 16.27
CA ASP A 120 16.12 -27.61 17.58
C ASP A 120 16.30 -26.10 17.57
N ALA A 121 15.76 -25.43 18.60
CA ALA A 121 16.07 -24.04 18.88
C ALA A 121 16.86 -23.92 20.18
N VAL A 122 17.77 -22.94 20.22
CA VAL A 122 18.71 -22.72 21.31
C VAL A 122 18.75 -21.25 21.69
N LEU A 123 19.02 -20.97 22.97
CA LEU A 123 19.31 -19.63 23.43
C LEU A 123 20.81 -19.37 23.41
N VAL A 124 21.18 -18.25 22.81
CA VAL A 124 22.58 -17.81 22.67
C VAL A 124 22.74 -16.48 23.40
N GLU A 125 23.79 -16.37 24.20
CA GLU A 125 24.16 -15.15 24.89
C GLU A 125 25.09 -14.34 23.97
N VAL A 126 24.61 -13.18 23.48
CA VAL A 126 25.31 -12.39 22.46
C VAL A 126 26.12 -11.24 23.07
N ASP A 127 25.56 -10.53 24.06
CA ASP A 127 26.25 -9.55 24.90
C ASP A 127 25.62 -9.48 26.31
N GLU A 128 26.42 -9.14 27.34
CA GLU A 128 25.95 -8.99 28.73
C GLU A 128 24.99 -7.79 28.93
N SER A 129 24.84 -6.93 27.91
CA SER A 129 23.96 -5.76 27.91
C SER A 129 22.56 -6.01 27.35
N ASP A 130 22.33 -7.15 26.69
CA ASP A 130 21.01 -7.46 26.13
C ASP A 130 20.07 -7.95 27.24
N GLU A 131 18.90 -7.30 27.36
CA GLU A 131 17.92 -7.64 28.40
C GLU A 131 17.37 -9.07 28.26
N LEU A 132 17.36 -9.63 27.03
CA LEU A 132 16.88 -10.98 26.74
C LEU A 132 17.84 -11.74 25.81
N PRO A 133 18.15 -13.02 26.09
CA PRO A 133 18.99 -13.83 25.20
C PRO A 133 18.33 -14.10 23.85
N ALA A 134 19.13 -14.13 22.79
CA ALA A 134 18.66 -14.34 21.42
C ALA A 134 18.31 -15.82 21.18
N ILE A 135 17.24 -16.07 20.42
CA ILE A 135 16.80 -17.43 20.04
C ILE A 135 17.33 -17.74 18.64
N TYR A 136 17.96 -18.90 18.47
CA TYR A 136 18.42 -19.39 17.18
C TYR A 136 17.88 -20.78 16.88
N PHE A 137 17.31 -20.94 15.69
CA PHE A 137 16.97 -22.22 15.10
C PHE A 137 18.20 -22.86 14.46
N VAL A 138 18.55 -24.09 14.83
CA VAL A 138 19.77 -24.78 14.37
C VAL A 138 19.57 -25.36 12.97
N GLU A 139 20.16 -24.73 11.96
CA GLU A 139 20.10 -25.18 10.55
C GLU A 139 21.04 -26.35 10.26
N TYR A 140 22.28 -26.27 10.75
CA TYR A 140 23.28 -27.34 10.68
C TYR A 140 24.41 -27.14 11.68
N MET A 141 25.11 -28.22 12.02
CA MET A 141 26.26 -28.20 12.91
C MET A 141 27.52 -28.71 12.20
N PHE A 142 28.67 -28.10 12.49
CA PHE A 142 29.90 -28.37 11.75
C PHE A 142 31.18 -28.15 12.58
N GLU A 143 32.28 -28.72 12.09
CA GLU A 143 33.61 -28.57 12.68
C GLU A 143 34.59 -27.93 11.68
N THR A 144 35.16 -26.79 12.06
CA THR A 144 36.10 -26.05 11.19
C THR A 144 37.49 -26.68 11.19
N ARG A 145 38.15 -26.71 10.02
CA ARG A 145 39.51 -27.25 9.86
C ARG A 145 40.62 -26.40 10.49
N ASN A 146 40.36 -25.11 10.70
CA ASN A 146 41.40 -24.13 11.03
C ASN A 146 41.65 -23.97 12.55
N GLY A 147 41.00 -24.77 13.40
CA GLY A 147 41.24 -24.81 14.85
C GLY A 147 40.82 -23.57 15.66
N ARG A 148 40.45 -22.45 15.00
CA ARG A 148 40.00 -21.21 15.67
C ARG A 148 38.57 -21.26 16.20
N GLN A 149 37.70 -22.07 15.60
CA GLN A 149 36.30 -22.26 16.01
C GLN A 149 35.94 -23.76 15.91
N LYS A 150 36.25 -24.53 16.97
CA LYS A 150 35.79 -25.91 17.09
C LYS A 150 34.34 -25.96 17.53
N ASN A 151 33.61 -26.98 17.08
CA ASN A 151 32.24 -27.29 17.47
C ASN A 151 31.27 -26.12 17.27
N CYS A 152 30.89 -25.88 16.02
CA CYS A 152 30.04 -24.76 15.62
C CYS A 152 28.66 -25.23 15.18
N PHE A 153 27.71 -24.30 15.25
CA PHE A 153 26.44 -24.43 14.56
C PHE A 153 26.17 -23.17 13.75
N HIS A 154 25.47 -23.34 12.64
CA HIS A 154 24.88 -22.24 11.91
C HIS A 154 23.40 -22.17 12.29
N GLY A 155 22.96 -21.00 12.74
CA GLY A 155 21.61 -20.78 13.21
C GLY A 155 20.93 -19.64 12.47
N ARG A 156 19.61 -19.72 12.35
CA ARG A 156 18.75 -18.61 11.96
C ARG A 156 18.11 -17.98 13.18
N MET A 157 18.14 -16.65 13.24
CA MET A 157 17.55 -15.94 14.36
C MET A 157 16.03 -16.15 14.36
N MET A 158 15.49 -16.26 15.56
CA MET A 158 14.06 -16.19 15.81
C MET A 158 13.77 -14.99 16.71
N LYS A 159 12.78 -14.19 16.34
CA LYS A 159 12.31 -13.06 17.14
C LYS A 159 11.06 -13.46 17.91
N ARG A 160 10.97 -13.10 19.19
CA ARG A 160 9.71 -13.18 19.92
C ARG A 160 8.71 -12.24 19.27
N GLY A 161 7.42 -12.55 19.36
CA GLY A 161 6.42 -11.67 18.76
C GLY A 161 6.46 -10.22 19.29
N SER A 162 6.86 -10.01 20.55
CA SER A 162 7.09 -8.69 21.14
C SER A 162 8.22 -7.88 20.47
N GLU A 163 9.17 -8.56 19.82
CA GLU A 163 10.29 -7.96 19.08
C GLU A 163 9.92 -7.67 17.60
N THR A 164 8.71 -8.01 17.17
CA THR A 164 8.16 -7.72 15.84
C THR A 164 7.23 -6.51 15.87
N VAL A 165 6.64 -6.16 14.72
CA VAL A 165 5.61 -5.11 14.64
C VAL A 165 4.41 -5.38 15.57
N LEU A 166 4.15 -6.64 15.95
CA LEU A 166 3.03 -7.02 16.83
C LEU A 166 3.15 -6.43 18.25
N GLY A 167 4.38 -6.21 18.74
CA GLY A 167 4.61 -5.69 20.09
C GLY A 167 3.86 -6.49 21.16
N ASN A 168 3.19 -5.80 22.08
CA ASN A 168 2.41 -6.39 23.17
C ASN A 168 1.12 -7.13 22.73
N THR A 169 0.76 -7.12 21.45
CA THR A 169 -0.37 -7.92 20.95
C THR A 169 0.03 -9.35 20.59
N ALA A 170 1.33 -9.62 20.55
CA ALA A 170 1.84 -10.95 20.24
C ALA A 170 1.55 -11.96 21.35
N ASN A 171 1.45 -13.23 20.97
CA ASN A 171 1.48 -14.32 21.93
C ASN A 171 2.90 -14.52 22.45
N ASP A 172 3.08 -14.56 23.79
CA ASP A 172 4.39 -14.72 24.44
C ASP A 172 5.14 -16.01 24.06
N ARG A 173 4.42 -17.05 23.63
CA ARG A 173 5.01 -18.32 23.19
C ARG A 173 5.27 -18.37 21.68
N GLU A 174 4.75 -17.42 20.93
CA GLU A 174 4.96 -17.38 19.49
C GLU A 174 6.30 -16.71 19.17
N VAL A 175 7.12 -17.43 18.42
CA VAL A 175 8.39 -16.95 17.87
C VAL A 175 8.34 -17.01 16.35
N PHE A 176 9.02 -16.07 15.72
CA PHE A 176 9.06 -15.90 14.27
C PHE A 176 10.46 -16.16 13.78
N LEU A 177 10.62 -17.11 12.86
CA LEU A 177 11.87 -17.29 12.15
C LEU A 177 12.15 -16.04 11.31
N THR A 178 13.40 -15.61 11.20
CA THR A 178 13.79 -14.46 10.37
C THR A 178 14.69 -14.86 9.20
N THR A 179 15.03 -13.89 8.36
CA THR A 179 16.05 -14.00 7.32
C THR A 179 17.47 -13.70 7.83
N GLU A 180 17.62 -13.40 9.13
CA GLU A 180 18.92 -13.20 9.77
C GLU A 180 19.51 -14.56 10.19
N CYS A 181 20.78 -14.79 9.87
CA CYS A 181 21.48 -16.03 10.17
C CYS A 181 22.94 -15.77 10.51
N MET A 182 23.49 -16.56 11.43
CA MET A 182 24.88 -16.44 11.87
C MET A 182 25.40 -17.77 12.42
N SER A 183 26.72 -17.94 12.40
CA SER A 183 27.39 -19.10 12.98
C SER A 183 27.94 -18.77 14.36
N TYR A 184 27.71 -19.67 15.32
CA TYR A 184 28.15 -19.55 16.71
C TYR A 184 28.88 -20.82 17.15
N LYS A 185 29.62 -20.75 18.25
CA LYS A 185 30.18 -21.96 18.86
C LYS A 185 29.10 -22.60 19.73
N LEU A 186 29.08 -23.93 19.77
CA LEU A 186 28.17 -24.68 20.63
C LEU A 186 28.38 -24.39 22.13
N GLN A 187 29.58 -23.95 22.53
CA GLN A 187 29.85 -23.49 23.90
C GLN A 187 29.08 -22.21 24.27
N ASP A 188 28.69 -21.39 23.28
CA ASP A 188 27.98 -20.12 23.50
C ASP A 188 26.47 -20.37 23.72
N VAL A 189 26.01 -21.62 23.54
CA VAL A 189 24.64 -22.04 23.84
C VAL A 189 24.43 -22.03 25.35
N LYS A 190 23.39 -21.32 25.78
CA LYS A 190 22.97 -21.23 27.18
C LYS A 190 22.08 -22.40 27.58
N GLN A 191 21.07 -22.69 26.77
CA GLN A 191 20.13 -23.80 26.95
C GLN A 191 19.42 -24.13 25.63
N ALA A 192 19.00 -25.39 25.47
CA ALA A 192 18.03 -25.76 24.46
C ALA A 192 16.62 -25.28 24.86
N ILE A 193 15.81 -24.88 23.88
CA ILE A 193 14.40 -24.54 24.09
C ILE A 193 13.50 -25.50 23.31
N ILE A 194 12.33 -25.80 23.88
CA ILE A 194 11.33 -26.62 23.20
C ILE A 194 10.63 -25.74 22.17
N LEU A 195 10.81 -26.06 20.90
CA LEU A 195 10.18 -25.39 19.78
C LEU A 195 9.33 -26.38 18.97
N GLU A 196 8.06 -26.04 18.79
CA GLU A 196 7.17 -26.72 17.85
C GLU A 196 6.99 -25.90 16.57
N VAL A 197 7.32 -26.48 15.41
CA VAL A 197 6.99 -25.89 14.11
C VAL A 197 5.57 -26.30 13.73
N LEU A 198 4.64 -25.36 13.83
CA LEU A 198 3.22 -25.63 13.63
C LEU A 198 2.83 -25.56 12.16
N LYS A 199 2.25 -26.65 11.66
CA LYS A 199 1.57 -26.71 10.37
C LYS A 199 0.07 -26.88 10.60
N ARG A 200 -0.71 -25.85 10.26
CA ARG A 200 -2.18 -25.86 10.36
C ARG A 200 -2.80 -26.15 9.00
N PRO A 201 -3.83 -27.00 8.91
CA PRO A 201 -4.63 -27.10 7.69
C PRO A 201 -5.35 -25.76 7.44
N TRP A 202 -5.41 -25.36 6.16
CA TRP A 202 -6.01 -24.11 5.71
C TRP A 202 -7.38 -24.35 5.07
N GLY A 203 -8.32 -23.44 5.31
CA GLY A 203 -9.64 -23.46 4.70
C GLY A 203 -10.74 -23.20 5.72
N HIS A 204 -11.93 -22.82 5.23
CA HIS A 204 -13.07 -22.52 6.09
C HIS A 204 -13.53 -23.74 6.90
N ASP A 205 -13.48 -24.94 6.30
CA ASP A 205 -13.82 -26.22 6.94
C ASP A 205 -12.95 -26.53 8.18
N HIS A 206 -11.70 -26.04 8.20
CA HIS A 206 -10.75 -26.32 9.27
C HIS A 206 -10.78 -25.31 10.42
N ARG A 207 -11.62 -24.27 10.34
CA ARG A 207 -11.67 -23.19 11.33
C ARG A 207 -11.97 -23.70 12.74
N LYS A 208 -13.04 -24.48 12.90
CA LYS A 208 -13.49 -24.98 14.21
C LYS A 208 -12.46 -25.93 14.83
N ASP A 209 -11.86 -26.81 14.02
CA ASP A 209 -10.81 -27.73 14.46
C ASP A 209 -9.55 -26.99 14.90
N ASN A 210 -9.10 -26.00 14.12
CA ASN A 210 -7.95 -25.16 14.46
C ASN A 210 -8.20 -24.38 15.77
N ILE A 211 -9.39 -23.80 15.95
CA ILE A 211 -9.77 -23.10 17.18
C ILE A 211 -9.75 -24.03 18.39
N ASN A 212 -10.25 -25.26 18.25
CA ASN A 212 -10.23 -26.25 19.33
C ASN A 212 -8.80 -26.72 19.65
N ALA A 213 -7.96 -26.90 18.63
CA ALA A 213 -6.56 -27.25 18.82
C ALA A 213 -5.78 -26.14 19.55
N ASP A 214 -6.02 -24.86 19.18
CA ASP A 214 -5.45 -23.71 19.89
C ASP A 214 -5.92 -23.65 21.35
N ARG A 215 -7.18 -23.98 21.63
CA ARG A 215 -7.71 -24.03 23.00
C ARG A 215 -6.99 -25.08 23.83
N ILE A 216 -6.87 -26.30 23.31
CA ILE A 216 -6.20 -27.41 23.99
C ILE A 216 -4.72 -27.08 24.23
N ASP A 217 -4.05 -26.46 23.26
CA ASP A 217 -2.67 -26.01 23.38
C ASP A 217 -2.50 -24.97 24.50
N ARG A 218 -3.38 -23.96 24.57
CA ARG A 218 -3.36 -22.97 25.66
C ARG A 218 -3.59 -23.60 27.03
N GLU A 219 -4.57 -24.49 27.17
CA GLU A 219 -4.85 -25.20 28.43
C GLU A 219 -3.64 -26.01 28.90
N LYS A 220 -2.97 -26.71 27.98
CA LYS A 220 -1.72 -27.42 28.26
C LYS A 220 -0.60 -26.46 28.69
N ALA A 221 -0.44 -25.34 28.00
CA ALA A 221 0.58 -24.35 28.31
C ALA A 221 0.39 -23.73 29.71
N GLU A 222 -0.85 -23.43 30.09
CA GLU A 222 -1.19 -22.92 31.42
C GLU A 222 -0.93 -23.96 32.52
N GLU A 223 -1.28 -25.23 32.29
CA GLU A 223 -1.01 -26.31 33.23
C GLU A 223 0.50 -26.50 33.43
N ARG A 224 1.29 -26.45 32.35
CA ARG A 224 2.75 -26.50 32.42
C ARG A 224 3.33 -25.31 33.18
N LYS A 225 2.82 -24.10 32.94
CA LYS A 225 3.21 -22.88 33.66
C LYS A 225 2.93 -23.01 35.17
N LYS A 226 1.77 -23.56 35.56
CA LYS A 226 1.43 -23.84 36.97
C LYS A 226 2.36 -24.87 37.61
N LYS A 227 2.87 -25.82 36.82
CA LYS A 227 3.84 -26.83 37.28
C LYS A 227 5.29 -26.33 37.28
N GLY A 228 5.55 -25.08 36.89
CA GLY A 228 6.91 -24.51 36.81
C GLY A 228 7.79 -25.18 35.74
N LEU A 229 7.18 -25.80 34.72
CA LEU A 229 7.90 -26.44 33.62
C LEU A 229 8.41 -25.40 32.61
N GLN A 230 9.44 -25.76 31.86
CA GLN A 230 9.97 -24.92 30.78
C GLN A 230 8.87 -24.56 29.77
N VAL A 231 8.91 -23.29 29.33
CA VAL A 231 8.02 -22.75 28.30
C VAL A 231 8.26 -23.47 26.97
N GLU A 232 7.18 -23.94 26.36
CA GLU A 232 7.18 -24.48 25.01
C GLU A 232 6.82 -23.35 24.04
N TYR A 233 7.75 -23.05 23.13
CA TYR A 233 7.56 -22.08 22.07
C TYR A 233 6.99 -22.75 20.82
N TYR A 234 6.32 -21.97 19.99
CA TYR A 234 5.91 -22.42 18.66
C TYR A 234 6.22 -21.38 17.59
N CYS A 235 6.40 -21.86 16.36
CA CYS A 235 6.64 -21.04 15.18
C CYS A 235 5.73 -21.45 14.04
N LYS A 236 5.00 -20.50 13.45
CA LYS A 236 4.12 -20.70 12.28
C LYS A 236 4.45 -19.83 11.07
N SER A 237 5.28 -18.79 11.24
CA SER A 237 5.52 -17.79 10.20
C SER A 237 6.98 -17.31 10.16
N LEU A 238 7.42 -16.94 8.96
CA LEU A 238 8.68 -16.25 8.68
C LEU A 238 8.43 -14.74 8.75
N TYR A 239 9.11 -14.02 9.62
CA TYR A 239 9.04 -12.55 9.68
C TYR A 239 10.20 -11.92 8.90
N TRP A 240 9.85 -11.00 7.99
CA TRP A 240 10.79 -10.25 7.15
C TRP A 240 10.56 -8.75 7.34
N PRO A 241 11.26 -8.10 8.29
CA PRO A 241 11.01 -6.71 8.65
C PRO A 241 11.30 -5.73 7.51
N GLU A 242 12.35 -5.97 6.71
CA GLU A 242 12.71 -5.12 5.56
C GLU A 242 11.65 -5.15 4.45
N ARG A 243 10.80 -6.18 4.42
CA ARG A 243 9.67 -6.31 3.48
C ARG A 243 8.32 -6.01 4.14
N GLY A 244 8.30 -5.65 5.42
CA GLY A 244 7.07 -5.35 6.17
C GLY A 244 6.06 -6.49 6.12
N ALA A 245 6.55 -7.73 6.26
CA ALA A 245 5.75 -8.91 5.95
C ALA A 245 6.03 -10.13 6.84
N PHE A 246 5.00 -10.98 6.94
CA PHE A 246 5.01 -12.32 7.51
C PHE A 246 4.64 -13.31 6.40
N PHE A 247 5.49 -14.30 6.18
CA PHE A 247 5.35 -15.30 5.13
C PHE A 247 5.13 -16.70 5.72
N THR A 248 4.67 -17.63 4.88
CA THR A 248 4.66 -19.05 5.20
C THR A 248 6.08 -19.54 5.47
N LEU A 249 6.25 -20.45 6.43
CA LEU A 249 7.55 -21.05 6.70
C LEU A 249 8.04 -21.89 5.50
N PRO A 250 9.32 -21.77 5.11
CA PRO A 250 9.89 -22.56 4.02
C PRO A 250 10.30 -23.97 4.51
N LEU A 251 9.30 -24.76 4.93
CA LEU A 251 9.47 -26.05 5.62
C LEU A 251 10.39 -27.03 4.87
N ASP A 252 10.36 -27.02 3.53
CA ASP A 252 11.15 -27.93 2.70
C ASP A 252 12.67 -27.63 2.71
N THR A 253 13.05 -26.46 3.21
CA THR A 253 14.45 -25.97 3.20
C THR A 253 15.02 -25.69 4.58
N MET A 254 14.20 -25.79 5.62
CA MET A 254 14.56 -25.50 7.00
C MET A 254 15.13 -26.75 7.69
N GLY A 255 16.25 -26.61 8.41
CA GLY A 255 16.73 -27.62 9.35
C GLY A 255 17.20 -28.92 8.69
N LEU A 256 17.65 -28.85 7.43
CA LEU A 256 18.02 -30.05 6.67
C LEU A 256 19.34 -30.69 7.15
N GLY A 257 20.16 -29.94 7.90
CA GLY A 257 21.48 -30.42 8.33
C GLY A 257 22.42 -30.69 7.17
N SER A 258 22.18 -30.07 6.01
CA SER A 258 22.91 -30.31 4.77
C SER A 258 24.15 -29.42 4.63
N GLY A 259 24.34 -28.44 5.52
CA GLY A 259 25.36 -27.40 5.38
C GLY A 259 24.93 -26.24 4.48
N VAL A 260 23.68 -26.21 4.06
CA VAL A 260 23.07 -25.14 3.26
C VAL A 260 21.98 -24.48 4.09
N CYS A 261 21.99 -23.15 4.14
CA CYS A 261 20.97 -22.35 4.82
C CYS A 261 20.21 -21.53 3.78
N HIS A 262 18.88 -21.58 3.81
CA HIS A 262 18.02 -20.79 2.91
C HIS A 262 18.33 -19.29 3.00
N SER A 263 18.54 -18.78 4.23
CA SER A 263 18.91 -17.38 4.46
C SER A 263 20.23 -16.99 3.83
N CYS A 264 21.25 -17.86 3.93
CA CYS A 264 22.52 -17.61 3.27
C CYS A 264 22.35 -17.57 1.74
N ASN A 265 21.55 -18.47 1.17
CA ASN A 265 21.29 -18.46 -0.26
C ASN A 265 20.55 -17.20 -0.73
N LEU A 266 19.62 -16.68 0.08
CA LEU A 266 18.97 -15.39 -0.20
C LEU A 266 19.99 -14.25 -0.20
N LYS A 267 20.86 -14.18 0.81
CA LYS A 267 21.92 -13.15 0.89
C LYS A 267 22.89 -13.26 -0.29
N ILE A 268 23.34 -14.47 -0.62
CA ILE A 268 24.22 -14.70 -1.78
C ILE A 268 23.50 -14.31 -3.08
N ALA A 269 22.22 -14.63 -3.23
CA ALA A 269 21.45 -14.26 -4.41
C ALA A 269 21.22 -12.74 -4.52
N GLU A 270 21.07 -12.03 -3.40
CA GLU A 270 21.00 -10.57 -3.37
C GLU A 270 22.36 -9.95 -3.70
N GLU A 271 23.44 -10.42 -3.09
CA GLU A 271 24.81 -10.00 -3.40
C GLU A 271 25.14 -10.28 -4.88
N ASP A 272 24.76 -11.44 -5.42
CA ASP A 272 24.94 -11.82 -6.82
C ASP A 272 24.19 -10.90 -7.80
N LYS A 273 23.00 -10.38 -7.40
CA LYS A 273 22.26 -9.40 -8.22
C LYS A 273 23.00 -8.07 -8.28
N ASP A 274 23.70 -7.69 -7.22
CA ASP A 274 24.48 -6.44 -7.15
C ASP A 274 25.83 -6.55 -7.87
N ILE A 275 26.30 -7.76 -8.19
CA ILE A 275 27.50 -7.95 -9.00
C ILE A 275 27.25 -7.48 -10.44
N PHE A 276 27.95 -6.42 -10.83
CA PHE A 276 28.04 -5.99 -12.21
C PHE A 276 28.79 -7.03 -13.05
N ARG A 277 28.13 -7.55 -14.10
CA ARG A 277 28.73 -8.54 -15.02
C ARG A 277 28.60 -8.05 -16.45
N VAL A 278 29.70 -7.96 -17.19
CA VAL A 278 29.68 -7.65 -18.63
C VAL A 278 29.66 -8.95 -19.42
N ASN A 279 28.87 -9.01 -20.49
CA ASN A 279 28.86 -10.18 -21.36
C ASN A 279 30.20 -10.33 -22.12
N SER A 280 30.51 -11.54 -22.57
CA SER A 280 31.79 -11.85 -23.24
C SER A 280 32.02 -11.07 -24.53
N SER A 281 30.96 -10.56 -25.16
CA SER A 281 31.02 -9.75 -26.38
C SER A 281 31.05 -8.23 -26.12
N GLN A 282 31.01 -7.77 -24.87
CA GLN A 282 30.90 -6.35 -24.47
C GLN A 282 29.72 -5.60 -25.12
N THR A 283 28.69 -6.33 -25.54
CA THR A 283 27.46 -5.79 -26.13
C THR A 283 26.31 -5.70 -25.13
N GLY A 284 26.57 -5.99 -23.85
CA GLY A 284 25.58 -5.96 -22.79
C GLY A 284 26.18 -6.25 -21.42
N PHE A 285 25.42 -5.98 -20.36
CA PHE A 285 25.79 -6.21 -18.97
C PHE A 285 24.57 -6.57 -18.12
N SER A 286 24.81 -7.17 -16.96
CA SER A 286 23.82 -7.42 -15.92
C SER A 286 24.11 -6.51 -14.73
N TYR A 287 23.07 -5.83 -14.24
CA TYR A 287 23.14 -4.97 -13.06
C TYR A 287 21.82 -5.03 -12.27
N LYS A 288 21.89 -5.19 -10.93
CA LYS A 288 20.74 -5.38 -10.04
C LYS A 288 19.79 -6.49 -10.52
N GLY A 289 20.37 -7.57 -11.04
CA GLY A 289 19.63 -8.71 -11.60
C GLY A 289 18.85 -8.44 -12.90
N THR A 290 19.04 -7.29 -13.55
CA THR A 290 18.45 -6.97 -14.86
C THR A 290 19.52 -7.03 -15.94
N GLU A 291 19.19 -7.68 -17.07
CA GLU A 291 20.06 -7.72 -18.25
C GLU A 291 19.80 -6.53 -19.18
N TYR A 292 20.89 -5.85 -19.54
CA TYR A 292 20.93 -4.71 -20.45
C TYR A 292 21.79 -5.06 -21.65
N SER A 293 21.30 -4.74 -22.84
CA SER A 293 21.98 -4.92 -24.12
C SER A 293 22.08 -3.59 -24.85
N VAL A 294 23.13 -3.44 -25.66
CA VAL A 294 23.28 -2.27 -26.53
C VAL A 294 22.01 -2.12 -27.38
N HIS A 295 21.53 -0.88 -27.46
CA HIS A 295 20.27 -0.40 -28.02
C HIS A 295 19.02 -0.53 -27.13
N ASP A 296 19.11 -1.13 -25.95
CA ASP A 296 18.06 -1.02 -24.94
C ASP A 296 17.85 0.44 -24.51
N PHE A 297 16.64 0.75 -24.08
CA PHE A 297 16.35 2.02 -23.43
C PHE A 297 16.36 1.84 -21.91
N VAL A 298 16.95 2.81 -21.22
CA VAL A 298 17.16 2.76 -19.76
C VAL A 298 16.69 4.05 -19.11
N TYR A 299 16.22 3.93 -17.87
CA TYR A 299 15.97 5.06 -16.99
C TYR A 299 17.26 5.48 -16.30
N VAL A 300 17.55 6.78 -16.32
CA VAL A 300 18.69 7.38 -15.62
C VAL A 300 18.17 8.46 -14.68
N SER A 301 18.78 8.56 -13.49
CA SER A 301 18.46 9.60 -12.53
C SER A 301 18.62 11.02 -13.12
N PRO A 302 17.64 11.93 -12.94
CA PRO A 302 17.70 13.28 -13.49
C PRO A 302 18.80 14.14 -12.87
N HIS A 303 19.29 13.80 -11.68
CA HIS A 303 20.35 14.54 -10.99
C HIS A 303 21.68 14.53 -11.74
N GLN A 304 21.94 13.50 -12.55
CA GLN A 304 23.15 13.40 -13.38
C GLN A 304 23.22 14.46 -14.49
N PHE A 305 22.07 15.05 -14.83
CA PHE A 305 21.95 16.03 -15.92
C PHE A 305 21.67 17.45 -15.41
N ALA A 306 21.56 17.64 -14.08
CA ALA A 306 21.38 18.96 -13.49
C ALA A 306 22.72 19.72 -13.52
N SER A 307 22.76 20.87 -14.22
CA SER A 307 23.93 21.76 -14.19
C SER A 307 24.03 22.47 -12.83
N GLU A 308 25.25 22.77 -12.37
CA GLU A 308 25.56 23.67 -11.24
C GLU A 308 25.14 25.14 -11.49
N ARG A 309 24.03 25.40 -12.19
CA ARG A 309 23.39 26.71 -12.10
C ARG A 309 22.73 26.76 -10.75
N GLY A 310 23.38 27.49 -9.85
CA GLY A 310 22.91 27.76 -8.50
C GLY A 310 21.50 28.34 -8.50
N GLU A 311 20.54 27.44 -8.44
CA GLU A 311 19.29 27.70 -7.77
C GLU A 311 19.24 26.69 -6.63
N ASN A 312 19.62 27.14 -5.44
CA ASN A 312 18.96 26.67 -4.23
C ASN A 312 17.47 27.04 -4.39
N GLU A 313 16.76 26.33 -5.27
CA GLU A 313 15.31 26.34 -5.32
C GLU A 313 14.89 25.69 -4.01
N THR A 314 14.71 26.54 -3.01
CA THR A 314 13.97 26.21 -1.81
C THR A 314 12.61 25.73 -2.29
N PHE A 315 12.41 24.40 -2.29
CA PHE A 315 11.14 23.78 -2.61
C PHE A 315 10.07 24.45 -1.73
N LYS A 316 9.23 25.29 -2.35
CA LYS A 316 8.12 25.91 -1.63
C LYS A 316 7.12 24.79 -1.33
N GLY A 317 7.12 24.34 -0.07
CA GLY A 317 6.34 23.19 0.42
C GLY A 317 4.90 23.19 -0.10
N GLY A 318 4.46 22.01 -0.56
CA GLY A 318 3.13 21.75 -1.11
C GLY A 318 3.01 21.79 -2.64
N ARG A 319 4.12 21.84 -3.39
CA ARG A 319 4.10 21.82 -4.87
C ARG A 319 5.02 20.74 -5.44
N ASN A 320 4.52 20.00 -6.44
CA ASN A 320 5.30 19.06 -7.26
C ASN A 320 6.27 19.76 -8.24
N VAL A 321 6.44 21.07 -8.12
CA VAL A 321 7.29 21.91 -8.98
C VAL A 321 8.76 21.66 -8.62
N GLY A 322 9.58 21.33 -9.63
CA GLY A 322 11.01 21.04 -9.47
C GLY A 322 11.37 19.55 -9.43
N LEU A 323 10.39 18.66 -9.19
CA LEU A 323 10.60 17.21 -9.31
C LEU A 323 10.77 16.82 -10.78
N LYS A 324 11.76 15.99 -11.06
CA LYS A 324 12.10 15.58 -12.43
C LYS A 324 11.86 14.07 -12.61
N PRO A 325 11.16 13.64 -13.67
CA PRO A 325 11.09 12.23 -14.01
C PRO A 325 12.47 11.71 -14.44
N TYR A 326 12.59 10.40 -14.57
CA TYR A 326 13.78 9.78 -15.14
C TYR A 326 14.06 10.28 -16.55
N VAL A 327 15.35 10.37 -16.86
CA VAL A 327 15.81 10.61 -18.24
C VAL A 327 15.86 9.26 -18.95
N VAL A 328 15.19 9.17 -20.10
CA VAL A 328 15.23 7.96 -20.93
C VAL A 328 16.42 8.07 -21.88
N CYS A 329 17.39 7.16 -21.75
CA CYS A 329 18.57 7.10 -22.59
C CYS A 329 18.57 5.81 -23.42
N GLN A 330 19.05 5.89 -24.66
CA GLN A 330 19.37 4.69 -25.42
C GLN A 330 20.82 4.27 -25.13
N LEU A 331 21.02 3.01 -24.77
CA LEU A 331 22.36 2.47 -24.56
C LEU A 331 23.06 2.31 -25.91
N LEU A 332 24.16 3.03 -26.17
CA LEU A 332 24.87 2.96 -27.45
C LEU A 332 26.13 2.09 -27.40
N GLU A 333 26.86 2.15 -26.29
CA GLU A 333 28.13 1.44 -26.10
C GLU A 333 28.37 1.17 -24.61
N VAL A 334 29.07 0.08 -24.29
CA VAL A 334 29.52 -0.24 -22.92
C VAL A 334 31.04 -0.08 -22.88
N VAL A 335 31.54 0.90 -22.14
CA VAL A 335 32.98 1.23 -22.07
C VAL A 335 33.54 0.87 -20.70
N LEU A 336 34.60 0.05 -20.67
CA LEU A 336 35.37 -0.25 -19.47
C LEU A 336 36.59 0.70 -19.41
N LYS A 337 36.58 1.71 -18.53
CA LYS A 337 37.67 2.70 -18.38
C LYS A 337 38.03 2.97 -16.91
N GLU A 338 39.31 3.21 -16.65
CA GLU A 338 39.81 3.88 -15.44
C GLU A 338 39.48 5.40 -15.48
N PRO A 339 39.20 6.05 -14.33
CA PRO A 339 38.40 7.28 -14.28
C PRO A 339 39.18 8.52 -14.73
N LYS A 340 38.59 9.32 -15.64
CA LYS A 340 38.86 10.77 -15.77
C LYS A 340 37.58 11.55 -16.11
N GLN A 341 37.52 12.77 -15.55
CA GLN A 341 36.37 13.67 -15.39
C GLN A 341 35.53 13.96 -16.64
N ALA A 342 34.22 14.14 -16.42
CA ALA A 342 33.22 14.47 -17.43
C ALA A 342 32.79 15.95 -17.36
N GLU A 343 32.62 16.57 -18.53
CA GLU A 343 31.99 17.88 -18.72
C GLU A 343 30.48 17.72 -19.06
N THR A 344 29.67 18.68 -18.60
CA THR A 344 28.19 18.66 -18.68
C THR A 344 27.64 19.77 -19.58
N ARG A 345 26.46 19.52 -20.21
CA ARG A 345 25.43 20.54 -20.58
C ARG A 345 24.09 19.93 -21.12
N SER A 346 22.99 20.26 -20.41
CA SER A 346 21.62 20.68 -20.81
C SER A 346 20.60 19.87 -21.68
N THR A 347 19.52 19.46 -20.99
CA THR A 347 18.15 18.92 -21.24
C THR A 347 17.22 19.40 -22.40
N GLN A 348 16.49 18.46 -23.06
CA GLN A 348 15.01 18.20 -23.06
C GLN A 348 14.60 17.16 -24.14
N ILE A 349 13.55 16.35 -23.92
CA ILE A 349 13.31 15.10 -24.66
C ILE A 349 12.68 15.32 -26.04
N TYR A 350 13.51 15.04 -27.04
CA TYR A 350 13.18 14.49 -28.33
C TYR A 350 14.37 13.59 -28.73
N TYR A 351 14.34 12.87 -29.86
CA TYR A 351 15.58 12.24 -30.34
C TYR A 351 16.65 13.35 -30.44
N SER A 352 17.75 13.17 -29.72
CA SER A 352 18.90 14.09 -29.67
C SER A 352 20.12 13.29 -30.08
N GLU A 353 21.02 13.91 -30.85
CA GLU A 353 22.33 13.32 -31.18
C GLU A 353 23.33 13.46 -30.02
N GLU A 354 22.92 14.07 -28.90
CA GLU A 354 23.75 14.24 -27.70
C GLU A 354 24.04 12.89 -27.02
N THR A 355 25.32 12.55 -26.92
CA THR A 355 25.81 11.33 -26.26
C THR A 355 26.45 11.67 -24.92
N HIS A 356 26.06 10.98 -23.85
CA HIS A 356 26.62 11.14 -22.51
C HIS A 356 27.33 9.87 -22.05
N LEU A 357 28.48 10.02 -21.38
CA LEU A 357 29.15 8.93 -20.68
C LEU A 357 28.65 8.89 -19.23
N LEU A 358 28.02 7.79 -18.84
CA LEU A 358 27.36 7.64 -17.53
C LEU A 358 27.88 6.39 -16.80
N SER A 359 27.94 6.47 -15.46
CA SER A 359 28.21 5.28 -14.63
C SER A 359 26.99 4.35 -14.63
N VAL A 360 27.20 3.03 -14.65
CA VAL A 360 26.13 2.04 -14.59
C VAL A 360 25.30 2.17 -13.31
N GLU A 361 25.90 2.64 -12.23
CA GLU A 361 25.22 2.90 -10.95
C GLU A 361 24.10 3.94 -11.06
N THR A 362 24.09 4.75 -12.12
CA THR A 362 23.07 5.78 -12.37
C THR A 362 21.82 5.24 -13.07
N ILE A 363 21.85 3.96 -13.50
CA ILE A 363 20.74 3.29 -14.16
C ILE A 363 19.74 2.82 -13.11
N GLU A 364 18.50 3.31 -13.25
CA GLU A 364 17.39 3.05 -12.34
C GLU A 364 16.51 1.90 -12.83
N GLY A 365 16.62 1.53 -14.12
CA GLY A 365 15.90 0.40 -14.68
C GLY A 365 15.88 0.41 -16.20
N LYS A 366 15.20 -0.60 -16.77
CA LYS A 366 14.98 -0.74 -18.22
C LYS A 366 13.60 -0.21 -18.61
N CYS A 367 13.51 0.38 -19.79
CA CYS A 367 12.24 0.78 -20.40
C CYS A 367 12.22 0.40 -21.88
N GLU A 368 11.03 0.50 -22.47
CA GLU A 368 10.84 0.20 -23.88
C GLU A 368 10.38 1.45 -24.62
N VAL A 369 10.98 1.72 -25.80
CA VAL A 369 10.48 2.75 -26.72
C VAL A 369 10.04 2.03 -28.00
N ARG A 370 8.80 2.29 -28.45
CA ARG A 370 8.18 1.74 -29.68
C ARG A 370 7.80 2.83 -30.68
N LYS A 371 7.45 2.47 -31.91
CA LYS A 371 6.68 3.36 -32.79
C LYS A 371 5.24 3.43 -32.28
N LYS A 372 4.59 4.58 -32.44
CA LYS A 372 3.21 4.79 -31.99
C LYS A 372 2.23 3.74 -32.55
N ASN A 373 2.37 3.37 -33.82
CA ASN A 373 1.52 2.38 -34.48
C ASN A 373 1.76 0.93 -34.01
N ASP A 374 2.87 0.68 -33.29
CA ASP A 374 3.24 -0.65 -32.76
C ASP A 374 2.86 -0.78 -31.26
N ILE A 375 2.30 0.28 -30.66
CA ILE A 375 1.70 0.21 -29.32
C ILE A 375 0.30 -0.41 -29.48
N PRO A 376 0.01 -1.53 -28.81
CA PRO A 376 -1.34 -2.09 -28.82
C PRO A 376 -2.35 -1.03 -28.38
N THR A 377 -3.48 -0.90 -29.08
CA THR A 377 -4.64 -0.03 -28.74
C THR A 377 -5.33 -0.42 -27.42
N CYS A 378 -4.65 -1.19 -26.56
CA CYS A 378 -5.22 -1.78 -25.36
C CYS A 378 -5.73 -0.71 -24.41
N SER A 379 -6.99 -0.83 -24.01
CA SER A 379 -7.74 0.05 -23.10
C SER A 379 -7.19 0.08 -21.67
N ALA A 380 -6.13 -0.68 -21.37
CA ALA A 380 -5.45 -0.63 -20.09
C ALA A 380 -4.65 0.68 -19.94
N PRO A 381 -4.50 1.21 -18.72
CA PRO A 381 -3.55 2.27 -18.42
C PRO A 381 -2.11 1.99 -18.92
N ALA A 382 -1.78 2.36 -20.16
CA ALA A 382 -0.47 2.16 -20.80
C ALA A 382 0.73 2.76 -20.03
N ILE A 383 0.46 3.57 -18.99
CA ILE A 383 1.44 4.06 -18.02
C ILE A 383 2.27 2.90 -17.43
N PHE A 384 1.63 1.79 -17.08
CA PHE A 384 2.25 0.86 -16.15
C PHE A 384 3.18 -0.20 -16.78
N ASP A 385 3.39 -0.15 -18.10
CA ASP A 385 4.19 -1.14 -18.82
C ASP A 385 5.62 -0.63 -19.14
N ASN A 386 5.99 0.58 -18.68
CA ASN A 386 7.28 1.23 -19.00
C ASN A 386 7.53 1.37 -20.51
N ILE A 387 6.47 1.56 -21.30
CA ILE A 387 6.50 1.70 -22.76
C ILE A 387 6.31 3.18 -23.14
N PHE A 388 7.22 3.71 -23.94
CA PHE A 388 7.19 5.05 -24.53
C PHE A 388 7.14 4.99 -26.06
N PHE A 389 6.89 6.11 -26.71
CA PHE A 389 7.06 6.25 -28.16
C PHE A 389 7.74 7.57 -28.52
N CYS A 390 8.41 7.60 -29.68
CA CYS A 390 9.05 8.79 -30.22
C CYS A 390 8.79 8.87 -31.74
N GLU A 391 8.24 10.00 -32.21
CA GLU A 391 7.95 10.26 -33.63
C GLU A 391 8.79 11.39 -34.22
N HIS A 392 9.36 12.24 -33.36
CA HIS A 392 10.00 13.49 -33.75
C HIS A 392 11.37 13.64 -33.08
N MET A 393 12.30 14.25 -33.80
CA MET A 393 13.63 14.64 -33.38
C MET A 393 13.65 16.14 -33.10
N TYR A 394 14.37 16.60 -32.09
CA TYR A 394 14.52 18.04 -31.84
C TYR A 394 15.91 18.48 -32.20
N ASP A 395 15.95 19.67 -32.76
CA ASP A 395 17.17 20.38 -33.05
C ASP A 395 17.35 21.49 -32.01
N PRO A 396 18.19 21.29 -30.98
CA PRO A 396 18.40 22.28 -29.93
C PRO A 396 18.93 23.61 -30.47
N SER A 397 19.70 23.57 -31.58
CA SER A 397 20.28 24.76 -32.20
C SER A 397 19.25 25.66 -32.87
N LYS A 398 18.13 25.07 -33.32
CA LYS A 398 17.04 25.77 -34.01
C LYS A 398 15.77 25.89 -33.17
N GLY A 399 15.71 25.23 -32.01
CA GLY A 399 14.51 25.15 -31.17
C GLY A 399 13.32 24.54 -31.91
N SER A 400 13.56 23.62 -32.86
CA SER A 400 12.55 23.15 -33.81
C SER A 400 12.43 21.62 -33.86
N LEU A 401 11.22 21.14 -34.15
CA LEU A 401 10.92 19.74 -34.35
C LEU A 401 11.13 19.30 -35.80
N LYS A 402 11.78 18.14 -35.99
CA LYS A 402 11.96 17.47 -37.28
C LYS A 402 11.39 16.06 -37.22
N GLN A 403 10.96 15.55 -38.37
CA GLN A 403 10.55 14.15 -38.48
C GLN A 403 11.77 13.23 -38.26
N LEU A 404 11.59 12.10 -37.56
CA LEU A 404 12.69 11.16 -37.32
C LEU A 404 13.31 10.71 -38.65
N PRO A 405 14.64 10.80 -38.86
CA PRO A 405 15.28 10.38 -40.10
C PRO A 405 15.05 8.89 -40.39
N ALA A 406 14.79 8.52 -41.64
CA ALA A 406 14.56 7.12 -42.05
C ALA A 406 15.76 6.17 -41.77
N GLN A 407 16.93 6.74 -41.48
CA GLN A 407 18.18 6.06 -41.16
C GLN A 407 18.32 5.73 -39.67
N VAL A 408 17.52 6.36 -38.80
CA VAL A 408 17.32 5.94 -37.40
C VAL A 408 16.48 4.67 -37.45
N LYS A 409 17.10 3.56 -37.87
CA LYS A 409 16.59 2.23 -37.60
C LYS A 409 16.75 2.00 -36.10
N SER A 410 15.91 2.64 -35.28
CA SER A 410 15.72 2.19 -33.91
C SER A 410 15.36 0.71 -34.07
N LYS A 411 16.20 -0.19 -33.56
CA LYS A 411 15.76 -1.54 -33.26
C LYS A 411 14.76 -1.40 -32.12
N PHE A 412 13.57 -0.89 -32.44
CA PHE A 412 12.38 -1.02 -31.60
C PHE A 412 12.29 -2.49 -31.23
N SER A 413 11.94 -2.80 -29.98
CA SER A 413 12.00 -4.18 -29.52
C SER A 413 11.19 -5.06 -30.50
N ALA A 414 11.86 -6.06 -31.06
CA ALA A 414 11.19 -6.98 -31.97
C ALA A 414 10.31 -7.89 -31.11
N VAL A 415 9.02 -7.95 -31.41
CA VAL A 415 8.10 -8.88 -30.76
C VAL A 415 8.61 -10.32 -31.00
N THR A 416 9.22 -10.94 -30.00
CA THR A 416 9.44 -12.38 -29.98
C THR A 416 8.08 -13.06 -29.73
N ARG A 417 7.41 -13.46 -30.81
CA ARG A 417 6.27 -14.39 -30.73
C ARG A 417 6.81 -15.81 -30.51
N ASP A 418 7.36 -16.09 -29.34
CA ASP A 418 7.60 -17.48 -28.93
C ASP A 418 6.46 -17.91 -28.01
N GLY A 419 5.53 -18.67 -28.59
CA GLY A 419 4.39 -19.23 -27.87
C GLY A 419 3.22 -19.74 -28.71
N ASP A 420 3.20 -19.54 -30.04
CA ASP A 420 1.97 -19.79 -30.83
C ASP A 420 2.21 -20.43 -32.22
N VAL A 421 3.22 -21.29 -32.35
CA VAL A 421 3.42 -22.10 -33.58
C VAL A 421 3.23 -23.58 -33.29
N ALA A 422 2.03 -23.93 -32.82
CA ALA A 422 1.56 -25.31 -32.82
C ALA A 422 0.08 -25.41 -33.19
N CYS A 423 -0.38 -24.69 -34.21
CA CYS A 423 -1.57 -25.11 -34.95
C CYS A 423 -1.59 -24.50 -36.36
N ARG A 424 -2.06 -25.31 -37.32
CA ARG A 424 -2.43 -24.96 -38.71
C ARG A 424 -1.32 -24.96 -39.76
N LYS A 425 -0.85 -26.16 -40.10
CA LYS A 425 -0.59 -26.51 -41.51
C LYS A 425 -1.93 -26.89 -42.16
N ARG A 426 -2.39 -26.11 -43.15
CA ARG A 426 -2.91 -26.57 -44.47
C ARG A 426 -3.30 -25.36 -45.33
N LYS A 427 -2.84 -25.40 -46.58
CA LYS A 427 -2.95 -24.39 -47.65
C LYS A 427 -4.39 -24.25 -48.21
N GLY A 428 -4.78 -23.05 -48.62
CA GLY A 428 -5.92 -22.78 -49.50
C GLY A 428 -6.06 -21.29 -49.83
N LYS A 429 -6.31 -20.95 -51.10
CA LYS A 429 -6.26 -19.61 -51.73
C LYS A 429 -7.54 -18.78 -51.56
N SER A 430 -7.36 -17.46 -51.39
CA SER A 430 -8.15 -16.29 -51.88
C SER A 430 -9.66 -16.19 -51.58
N ILE A 431 -10.10 -15.09 -50.95
CA ILE A 431 -10.71 -13.86 -51.54
C ILE A 431 -11.04 -12.88 -50.39
N GLU A 432 -10.82 -11.59 -50.62
CA GLU A 432 -11.04 -10.45 -49.73
C GLU A 432 -12.54 -10.18 -49.47
N GLY A 433 -12.87 -9.72 -48.25
CA GLY A 433 -14.17 -9.11 -47.94
C GLY A 433 -14.62 -9.35 -46.49
N GLU A 434 -14.67 -8.26 -45.72
CA GLU A 434 -15.44 -8.06 -44.46
C GLU A 434 -15.22 -9.09 -43.34
N ASN A 435 -14.44 -8.70 -42.31
CA ASN A 435 -14.71 -8.97 -40.88
C ASN A 435 -13.58 -8.41 -39.99
N ASP A 436 -13.43 -7.09 -39.92
CA ASP A 436 -12.55 -6.41 -38.95
C ASP A 436 -13.24 -6.14 -37.59
N ILE A 437 -14.40 -6.77 -37.32
CA ILE A 437 -15.16 -6.61 -36.06
C ILE A 437 -14.99 -7.82 -35.11
N GLU A 438 -14.41 -8.93 -35.56
CA GLU A 438 -14.25 -10.14 -34.71
C GLU A 438 -12.87 -10.29 -34.05
N ALA A 439 -11.84 -9.58 -34.51
CA ALA A 439 -10.49 -9.71 -33.97
C ALA A 439 -10.29 -8.98 -32.63
N ASP A 440 -11.11 -7.97 -32.33
CA ASP A 440 -10.99 -7.14 -31.11
C ASP A 440 -11.71 -7.74 -29.89
N LYS A 441 -12.44 -8.86 -30.05
CA LYS A 441 -13.08 -9.60 -28.96
C LYS A 441 -12.20 -10.71 -28.35
N GLN A 442 -11.04 -11.02 -28.93
CA GLN A 442 -10.24 -12.19 -28.52
C GLN A 442 -9.06 -11.90 -27.57
N ARG A 443 -8.99 -10.70 -26.96
CA ARG A 443 -8.02 -10.38 -25.88
C ARG A 443 -8.64 -9.87 -24.58
N GLU A 444 -9.95 -10.03 -24.39
CA GLU A 444 -10.47 -10.11 -23.04
C GLU A 444 -10.00 -11.44 -22.45
N ALA A 445 -9.22 -11.41 -21.36
CA ALA A 445 -8.90 -12.62 -20.62
C ALA A 445 -10.20 -13.42 -20.40
N SER A 446 -10.21 -14.70 -20.74
CA SER A 446 -11.38 -15.55 -20.55
C SER A 446 -11.93 -15.37 -19.12
N PRO A 447 -13.26 -15.32 -18.92
CA PRO A 447 -13.87 -15.12 -17.61
C PRO A 447 -13.39 -16.09 -16.53
N GLU A 448 -12.80 -17.22 -16.94
CA GLU A 448 -12.35 -18.34 -16.11
C GLU A 448 -11.19 -18.01 -15.15
N ASN A 449 -10.52 -16.85 -15.30
CA ASN A 449 -9.28 -16.56 -14.56
C ASN A 449 -9.36 -15.46 -13.50
N ARG A 450 -10.54 -14.87 -13.24
CA ARG A 450 -10.73 -13.78 -12.26
C ARG A 450 -11.17 -14.32 -10.91
N LEU A 451 -10.70 -13.70 -9.81
CA LEU A 451 -11.14 -14.05 -8.46
C LEU A 451 -12.60 -13.62 -8.24
N ALA A 452 -13.42 -14.50 -7.68
CA ALA A 452 -14.76 -14.13 -7.22
C ALA A 452 -14.65 -13.27 -5.96
N THR A 453 -15.03 -11.99 -6.07
CA THR A 453 -14.71 -10.98 -5.06
C THR A 453 -15.94 -10.51 -4.30
N LEU A 454 -15.79 -10.37 -2.97
CA LEU A 454 -16.73 -9.70 -2.07
C LEU A 454 -16.12 -8.38 -1.59
N ASP A 455 -16.75 -7.26 -1.98
CA ASP A 455 -16.36 -5.92 -1.57
C ASP A 455 -17.21 -5.45 -0.37
N ILE A 456 -16.58 -5.23 0.78
CA ILE A 456 -17.27 -4.82 2.00
C ILE A 456 -16.93 -3.36 2.28
N PHE A 457 -17.94 -2.55 2.62
CA PHE A 457 -17.82 -1.08 2.68
C PHE A 457 -17.47 -0.52 1.30
N ALA A 458 -18.17 -1.02 0.28
CA ALA A 458 -17.82 -0.80 -1.12
C ALA A 458 -17.87 0.67 -1.54
N GLY A 459 -18.59 1.52 -0.81
CA GLY A 459 -18.82 2.91 -1.17
C GLY A 459 -19.44 3.00 -2.56
N CYS A 460 -18.97 3.96 -3.38
CA CYS A 460 -19.38 4.03 -4.77
C CYS A 460 -18.62 3.07 -5.69
N GLY A 461 -17.63 2.30 -5.21
CA GLY A 461 -16.92 1.28 -6.00
C GLY A 461 -15.50 1.63 -6.48
N GLY A 462 -14.88 2.72 -6.03
CA GLY A 462 -13.54 3.12 -6.51
C GLY A 462 -12.44 2.06 -6.35
N LEU A 463 -12.46 1.29 -5.25
CA LEU A 463 -11.54 0.16 -5.04
C LEU A 463 -11.87 -1.00 -6.01
N SER A 464 -13.13 -1.42 -6.09
CA SER A 464 -13.59 -2.44 -7.04
C SER A 464 -13.26 -2.11 -8.50
N GLU A 465 -13.45 -0.85 -8.90
CA GLU A 465 -13.21 -0.37 -10.27
C GLU A 465 -11.77 -0.62 -10.72
N GLY A 466 -10.77 -0.18 -9.94
CA GLY A 466 -9.37 -0.39 -10.27
C GLY A 466 -8.97 -1.88 -10.31
N LEU A 467 -9.47 -2.68 -9.36
CA LEU A 467 -9.21 -4.12 -9.31
C LEU A 467 -9.82 -4.86 -10.51
N GLN A 468 -11.01 -4.45 -10.96
CA GLN A 468 -11.65 -5.02 -12.15
C GLN A 468 -10.94 -4.58 -13.44
N GLN A 469 -10.51 -3.32 -13.53
CA GLN A 469 -9.71 -2.81 -14.66
C GLN A 469 -8.38 -3.56 -14.81
N ALA A 470 -7.76 -4.02 -13.72
CA ALA A 470 -6.56 -4.85 -13.76
C ALA A 470 -6.83 -6.27 -14.31
N GLY A 471 -8.10 -6.66 -14.44
CA GLY A 471 -8.53 -7.97 -14.93
C GLY A 471 -8.26 -9.10 -13.95
N VAL A 472 -8.06 -8.80 -12.66
CA VAL A 472 -7.77 -9.79 -11.60
C VAL A 472 -9.01 -10.18 -10.79
N SER A 473 -9.94 -9.25 -10.67
CA SER A 473 -11.12 -9.36 -9.80
C SER A 473 -12.40 -9.38 -10.64
N SER A 474 -13.37 -10.19 -10.22
CA SER A 474 -14.77 -10.08 -10.59
C SER A 474 -15.56 -9.86 -9.31
N THR A 475 -15.92 -8.62 -9.00
CA THR A 475 -16.81 -8.35 -7.85
C THR A 475 -18.16 -9.01 -8.12
N LYS A 476 -18.51 -10.01 -7.32
CA LYS A 476 -19.78 -10.75 -7.39
C LYS A 476 -20.76 -10.27 -6.35
N TRP A 477 -20.24 -9.84 -5.20
CA TRP A 477 -21.01 -9.34 -4.08
C TRP A 477 -20.40 -8.04 -3.57
N ALA A 478 -21.25 -7.11 -3.16
CA ALA A 478 -20.82 -5.88 -2.51
C ALA A 478 -21.78 -5.52 -1.38
N ILE A 479 -21.24 -4.96 -0.28
CA ILE A 479 -22.02 -4.53 0.89
C ILE A 479 -21.72 -3.06 1.15
N GLU A 480 -22.77 -2.24 1.19
CA GLU A 480 -22.68 -0.82 1.55
C GLU A 480 -23.89 -0.43 2.39
N TYR A 481 -23.67 0.36 3.43
CA TYR A 481 -24.77 0.80 4.29
C TYR A 481 -25.46 2.07 3.78
N GLU A 482 -24.72 2.96 3.10
CA GLU A 482 -25.25 4.19 2.55
C GLU A 482 -25.92 3.96 1.19
N GLU A 483 -27.25 4.09 1.15
CA GLU A 483 -28.05 3.86 -0.06
C GLU A 483 -27.56 4.63 -1.30
N PRO A 484 -27.28 5.96 -1.28
CA PRO A 484 -26.75 6.65 -2.45
C PRO A 484 -25.42 6.08 -2.96
N ALA A 485 -24.53 5.62 -2.07
CA ALA A 485 -23.26 5.02 -2.47
C ALA A 485 -23.48 3.63 -3.07
N GLY A 486 -24.35 2.81 -2.47
CA GLY A 486 -24.70 1.51 -3.00
C GLY A 486 -25.45 1.56 -4.35
N GLU A 487 -26.30 2.56 -4.56
CA GLU A 487 -26.93 2.80 -5.86
C GLU A 487 -25.90 3.25 -6.91
N ALA A 488 -24.93 4.11 -6.54
CA ALA A 488 -23.82 4.44 -7.43
C ALA A 488 -23.00 3.19 -7.79
N PHE A 489 -22.74 2.29 -6.84
CA PHE A 489 -22.05 1.03 -7.10
C PHE A 489 -22.82 0.18 -8.13
N LYS A 490 -24.15 0.01 -7.98
CA LYS A 490 -24.99 -0.74 -8.92
C LYS A 490 -24.94 -0.20 -10.34
N LEU A 491 -24.92 1.13 -10.50
CA LEU A 491 -24.87 1.77 -11.82
C LEU A 491 -23.60 1.44 -12.60
N ASN A 492 -22.48 1.24 -11.90
CA ASN A 492 -21.17 0.99 -12.51
C ASN A 492 -20.78 -0.50 -12.52
N HIS A 493 -21.39 -1.32 -11.66
CA HIS A 493 -21.10 -2.75 -11.51
C HIS A 493 -22.36 -3.61 -11.62
N ALA A 494 -23.04 -3.54 -12.76
CA ALA A 494 -24.34 -4.23 -12.97
C ALA A 494 -24.31 -5.76 -12.83
N GLY A 495 -23.12 -6.38 -12.93
CA GLY A 495 -22.93 -7.82 -12.71
C GLY A 495 -22.80 -8.25 -11.24
N SER A 496 -22.79 -7.30 -10.30
CA SER A 496 -22.61 -7.56 -8.87
C SER A 496 -23.95 -7.58 -8.12
N LEU A 497 -24.07 -8.47 -7.13
CA LEU A 497 -25.15 -8.43 -6.15
C LEU A 497 -24.81 -7.41 -5.05
N MET A 498 -25.50 -6.28 -5.08
CA MET A 498 -25.31 -5.19 -4.13
C MET A 498 -26.29 -5.28 -2.96
N PHE A 499 -25.75 -5.49 -1.75
CA PHE A 499 -26.49 -5.46 -0.50
C PHE A 499 -26.39 -4.07 0.13
N ILE A 500 -27.46 -3.27 -0.02
CA ILE A 500 -27.58 -1.98 0.67
C ILE A 500 -28.07 -2.22 2.10
N ASN A 501 -27.17 -2.63 2.97
CA ASN A 501 -27.48 -3.02 4.35
C ASN A 501 -26.24 -2.92 5.25
N ASN A 502 -26.44 -3.03 6.57
CA ASN A 502 -25.35 -3.09 7.52
C ASN A 502 -24.62 -4.44 7.39
N CYS A 503 -23.29 -4.40 7.24
CA CYS A 503 -22.47 -5.61 7.09
C CYS A 503 -22.63 -6.62 8.25
N ASN A 504 -22.96 -6.15 9.45
CA ASN A 504 -23.21 -6.99 10.62
C ASN A 504 -24.46 -7.86 10.43
N VAL A 505 -25.52 -7.29 9.87
CA VAL A 505 -26.76 -8.00 9.54
C VAL A 505 -26.51 -9.04 8.45
N ILE A 506 -25.74 -8.67 7.41
CA ILE A 506 -25.39 -9.59 6.33
C ILE A 506 -24.52 -10.74 6.83
N LEU A 507 -23.50 -10.48 7.67
CA LEU A 507 -22.67 -11.53 8.25
C LEU A 507 -23.49 -12.49 9.11
N ARG A 508 -24.37 -11.95 9.97
CA ARG A 508 -25.28 -12.74 10.79
C ARG A 508 -26.17 -13.65 9.92
N ALA A 509 -26.77 -13.10 8.87
CA ALA A 509 -27.63 -13.86 7.96
C ALA A 509 -26.86 -14.96 7.19
N VAL A 510 -25.63 -14.69 6.76
CA VAL A 510 -24.75 -15.69 6.11
C VAL A 510 -24.48 -16.85 7.07
N MET A 511 -24.06 -16.56 8.31
CA MET A 511 -23.73 -17.59 9.30
C MET A 511 -24.96 -18.41 9.68
N GLU A 512 -26.13 -17.77 9.79
CA GLU A 512 -27.39 -18.47 10.06
C GLU A 512 -27.81 -19.38 8.90
N LYS A 513 -27.71 -18.90 7.65
CA LYS A 513 -27.97 -19.69 6.44
C LYS A 513 -27.07 -20.94 6.34
N CYS A 514 -25.84 -20.84 6.83
CA CYS A 514 -24.88 -21.94 6.82
C CYS A 514 -24.97 -22.86 8.06
N GLY A 515 -25.84 -22.55 9.02
CA GLY A 515 -25.98 -23.34 10.26
C GLY A 515 -24.91 -23.09 11.32
N ASP A 516 -24.16 -21.97 11.22
CA ASP A 516 -23.09 -21.56 12.14
C ASP A 516 -23.50 -20.42 13.09
N ALA A 517 -24.79 -20.33 13.40
CA ALA A 517 -25.32 -19.30 14.29
C ALA A 517 -24.70 -19.35 15.71
N ASP A 518 -24.13 -20.48 16.11
CA ASP A 518 -23.44 -20.69 17.38
C ASP A 518 -22.06 -20.02 17.44
N ASP A 519 -21.35 -19.94 16.31
CA ASP A 519 -20.06 -19.22 16.17
C ASP A 519 -20.24 -17.70 16.00
N CYS A 520 -21.48 -17.25 15.78
CA CYS A 520 -21.82 -15.85 15.52
C CYS A 520 -22.15 -15.09 16.81
N ILE A 521 -21.33 -14.10 17.17
CA ILE A 521 -21.62 -13.15 18.25
C ILE A 521 -22.14 -11.86 17.62
N SER A 522 -23.44 -11.59 17.78
CA SER A 522 -24.10 -10.40 17.24
C SER A 522 -25.02 -9.77 18.28
N THR A 523 -25.42 -8.51 18.04
CA THR A 523 -26.50 -7.89 18.84
C THR A 523 -27.85 -8.55 18.53
N SER A 524 -28.82 -8.44 19.44
CA SER A 524 -30.19 -8.89 19.20
C SER A 524 -30.82 -8.20 18.00
N GLU A 525 -30.57 -6.89 17.85
CA GLU A 525 -31.03 -6.10 16.71
C GLU A 525 -30.48 -6.62 15.37
N ALA A 526 -29.21 -7.02 15.30
CA ALA A 526 -28.65 -7.61 14.09
C ALA A 526 -29.30 -8.96 13.76
N GLY A 527 -29.64 -9.76 14.78
CA GLY A 527 -30.37 -11.01 14.63
C GLY A 527 -31.79 -10.80 14.08
N GLU A 528 -32.57 -9.90 14.68
CA GLU A 528 -33.93 -9.58 14.22
C GLU A 528 -33.95 -9.04 12.78
N LEU A 529 -33.00 -8.18 12.43
CA LEU A 529 -32.85 -7.65 11.08
C LEU A 529 -32.41 -8.72 10.07
N ALA A 530 -31.56 -9.68 10.48
CA ALA A 530 -31.13 -10.77 9.62
C ALA A 530 -32.30 -11.73 9.32
N SER A 531 -33.13 -12.06 10.32
CA SER A 531 -34.30 -12.92 10.15
C SER A 531 -35.42 -12.27 9.34
N SER A 532 -35.43 -10.93 9.22
CA SER A 532 -36.42 -10.18 8.43
C SER A 532 -35.96 -9.84 7.01
N LEU A 533 -34.80 -10.33 6.57
CA LEU A 533 -34.35 -10.18 5.19
C LEU A 533 -35.25 -10.94 4.22
N ASP A 534 -35.47 -10.35 3.03
CA ASP A 534 -36.23 -11.01 1.97
C ASP A 534 -35.57 -12.31 1.51
N ALA A 535 -36.38 -13.33 1.19
CA ALA A 535 -35.90 -14.62 0.71
C ALA A 535 -34.94 -14.51 -0.48
N LYS A 536 -35.20 -13.58 -1.41
CA LYS A 536 -34.33 -13.31 -2.57
C LYS A 536 -32.94 -12.80 -2.15
N VAL A 537 -32.87 -11.99 -1.09
CA VAL A 537 -31.60 -11.51 -0.53
C VAL A 537 -30.85 -12.67 0.10
N ILE A 538 -31.54 -13.48 0.91
CA ILE A 538 -30.99 -14.67 1.57
C ILE A 538 -30.42 -15.65 0.54
N ASP A 539 -31.17 -15.95 -0.53
CA ASP A 539 -30.72 -16.85 -1.60
C ASP A 539 -29.46 -16.35 -2.29
N GLY A 540 -29.33 -15.03 -2.48
CA GLY A 540 -28.18 -14.38 -3.10
C GLY A 540 -26.94 -14.21 -2.19
N LEU A 541 -27.05 -14.49 -0.89
CA LEU A 541 -25.93 -14.37 0.04
C LEU A 541 -24.77 -15.29 -0.34
N PRO A 542 -23.51 -14.79 -0.31
CA PRO A 542 -22.33 -15.60 -0.59
C PRO A 542 -22.14 -16.70 0.46
N LEU A 543 -21.64 -17.85 0.02
CA LEU A 543 -21.29 -18.96 0.90
C LEU A 543 -19.77 -19.16 0.98
N PRO A 544 -19.25 -19.69 2.10
CA PRO A 544 -17.86 -20.15 2.17
C PRO A 544 -17.51 -21.07 0.98
N GLY A 545 -16.30 -20.94 0.46
CA GLY A 545 -15.86 -21.61 -0.77
C GLY A 545 -16.27 -20.94 -2.08
N GLN A 546 -17.21 -19.98 -2.08
CA GLN A 546 -17.54 -19.19 -3.28
C GLN A 546 -16.76 -17.86 -3.38
N VAL A 547 -16.17 -17.40 -2.28
CA VAL A 547 -15.46 -16.12 -2.20
C VAL A 547 -13.96 -16.36 -2.23
N ASP A 548 -13.29 -16.01 -3.33
CA ASP A 548 -11.84 -16.13 -3.49
C ASP A 548 -11.09 -14.91 -2.94
N PHE A 549 -11.71 -13.74 -2.98
CA PHE A 549 -11.09 -12.48 -2.60
C PHE A 549 -12.07 -11.61 -1.80
N ILE A 550 -11.61 -11.06 -0.68
CA ILE A 550 -12.34 -10.02 0.05
C ILE A 550 -11.52 -8.73 0.02
N ASN A 551 -12.15 -7.62 -0.35
CA ASN A 551 -11.56 -6.30 -0.24
C ASN A 551 -12.50 -5.35 0.51
N GLY A 552 -11.95 -4.28 1.08
CA GLY A 552 -12.78 -3.30 1.77
C GLY A 552 -11.99 -2.26 2.55
N GLY A 553 -12.66 -1.14 2.83
CA GLY A 553 -12.16 -0.05 3.66
C GLY A 553 -13.06 0.17 4.87
N PRO A 554 -12.90 -0.61 5.97
CA PRO A 554 -13.76 -0.46 7.14
C PRO A 554 -13.70 0.97 7.68
N PRO A 555 -14.86 1.57 8.02
CA PRO A 555 -14.93 2.97 8.38
C PRO A 555 -14.08 3.28 9.61
N CYS A 556 -13.26 4.31 9.46
CA CYS A 556 -12.21 4.67 10.42
C CYS A 556 -12.51 6.02 11.09
N GLN A 557 -13.80 6.31 11.35
CA GLN A 557 -14.22 7.66 11.71
C GLN A 557 -13.57 8.18 12.99
N GLY A 558 -13.18 7.29 13.92
CA GLY A 558 -12.34 7.66 15.07
C GLY A 558 -10.83 7.70 14.79
N PHE A 559 -10.34 7.04 13.74
CA PHE A 559 -8.91 7.03 13.37
C PHE A 559 -8.48 8.27 12.56
N SER A 560 -9.42 8.93 11.88
CA SER A 560 -9.13 10.06 11.01
C SER A 560 -9.01 11.37 11.79
N GLY A 561 -7.82 11.96 11.84
CA GLY A 561 -7.60 13.33 12.30
C GLY A 561 -8.35 14.37 11.45
N MET A 562 -8.78 14.02 10.24
CA MET A 562 -9.58 14.87 9.35
C MET A 562 -11.06 14.94 9.77
N ASN A 563 -11.53 14.02 10.61
CA ASN A 563 -12.87 14.05 11.16
C ASN A 563 -12.93 15.02 12.35
N ARG A 564 -13.92 15.92 12.39
CA ARG A 564 -14.16 16.83 13.53
C ARG A 564 -14.87 16.15 14.70
N PHE A 565 -15.48 14.98 14.46
CA PHE A 565 -16.26 14.25 15.45
C PHE A 565 -15.65 12.87 15.75
N ASN A 566 -14.32 12.74 15.68
CA ASN A 566 -13.59 11.48 15.87
C ASN A 566 -13.79 10.86 17.26
N GLN A 567 -14.11 11.63 18.29
CA GLN A 567 -14.38 11.14 19.65
C GLN A 567 -15.85 10.77 19.92
N SER A 568 -16.76 11.02 18.98
CA SER A 568 -18.18 10.71 19.17
C SER A 568 -18.43 9.20 19.37
N THR A 569 -19.48 8.83 20.09
CA THR A 569 -19.90 7.43 20.27
C THR A 569 -20.07 6.71 18.93
N TRP A 570 -20.57 7.41 17.91
CA TRP A 570 -20.65 6.92 16.55
C TRP A 570 -19.28 6.59 15.97
N SER A 571 -18.32 7.50 16.06
CA SER A 571 -16.95 7.26 15.59
C SER A 571 -16.28 6.08 16.30
N LYS A 572 -16.52 5.89 17.61
CA LYS A 572 -16.01 4.74 18.37
C LYS A 572 -16.59 3.41 17.87
N VAL A 573 -17.90 3.34 17.65
CA VAL A 573 -18.56 2.14 17.08
C VAL A 573 -18.11 1.88 15.64
N GLN A 574 -17.89 2.92 14.83
CA GLN A 574 -17.36 2.75 13.49
C GLN A 574 -15.96 2.12 13.51
N CYS A 575 -15.12 2.47 14.48
CA CYS A 575 -13.81 1.84 14.66
C CYS A 575 -13.89 0.33 14.96
N GLU A 576 -15.02 -0.17 15.49
CA GLU A 576 -15.24 -1.61 15.70
C GLU A 576 -15.57 -2.36 14.39
N MET A 577 -15.88 -1.66 13.29
CA MET A 577 -16.20 -2.32 12.01
C MET A 577 -15.02 -3.11 11.43
N ILE A 578 -13.79 -2.84 11.90
CA ILE A 578 -12.63 -3.69 11.64
C ILE A 578 -12.86 -5.14 12.13
N LEU A 579 -13.55 -5.32 13.27
CA LEU A 579 -13.86 -6.63 13.83
C LEU A 579 -14.81 -7.41 12.93
N ALA A 580 -15.85 -6.73 12.42
CA ALA A 580 -16.76 -7.31 11.44
C ALA A 580 -16.00 -7.71 10.17
N PHE A 581 -15.14 -6.84 9.65
CA PHE A 581 -14.35 -7.10 8.45
C PHE A 581 -13.40 -8.29 8.61
N LEU A 582 -12.69 -8.37 9.74
CA LEU A 582 -11.86 -9.54 10.09
C LEU A 582 -12.68 -10.80 10.31
N SER A 583 -13.93 -10.68 10.77
CA SER A 583 -14.85 -11.81 10.93
C SER A 583 -15.31 -12.36 9.60
N PHE A 584 -15.50 -11.53 8.57
CA PHE A 584 -15.67 -12.01 7.20
C PHE A 584 -14.43 -12.76 6.69
N ALA A 585 -13.22 -12.23 6.94
CA ALA A 585 -11.97 -12.89 6.54
C ALA A 585 -11.77 -14.24 7.24
N ASP A 586 -12.08 -14.33 8.53
CA ASP A 586 -12.05 -15.58 9.29
C ASP A 586 -13.11 -16.54 8.77
N TYR A 587 -14.36 -16.10 8.60
CA TYR A 587 -15.48 -16.97 8.22
C TYR A 587 -15.32 -17.57 6.83
N PHE A 588 -15.03 -16.74 5.82
CA PHE A 588 -14.96 -17.16 4.43
C PHE A 588 -13.62 -17.80 4.04
N ARG A 589 -12.52 -17.47 4.75
CA ARG A 589 -11.15 -17.87 4.40
C ARG A 589 -10.80 -17.68 2.90
N PRO A 590 -10.99 -16.47 2.33
CA PRO A 590 -10.61 -16.22 0.94
C PRO A 590 -9.12 -16.48 0.69
N LYS A 591 -8.75 -16.72 -0.57
CA LYS A 591 -7.35 -16.85 -1.00
C LYS A 591 -6.57 -15.56 -0.76
N TYR A 592 -7.22 -14.43 -0.98
CA TYR A 592 -6.66 -13.10 -0.77
C TYR A 592 -7.59 -12.22 0.06
N PHE A 593 -7.01 -11.28 0.79
CA PHE A 593 -7.72 -10.28 1.55
C PHE A 593 -6.97 -8.95 1.45
N LEU A 594 -7.70 -7.87 1.14
CA LEU A 594 -7.16 -6.51 1.04
C LEU A 594 -7.93 -5.58 1.96
N LEU A 595 -7.22 -5.01 2.93
CA LEU A 595 -7.73 -3.93 3.76
C LEU A 595 -7.12 -2.62 3.30
N GLU A 596 -7.95 -1.63 3.01
CA GLU A 596 -7.56 -0.23 2.82
C GLU A 596 -7.98 0.61 4.05
N ASN A 597 -7.16 1.60 4.41
CA ASN A 597 -7.52 2.57 5.44
C ASN A 597 -6.73 3.88 5.32
N VAL A 598 -7.09 4.88 6.11
CA VAL A 598 -6.35 6.14 6.24
C VAL A 598 -4.93 5.90 6.77
N ARG A 599 -3.97 6.79 6.43
CA ARG A 599 -2.57 6.73 6.91
C ARG A 599 -2.49 6.48 8.42
N ASN A 600 -3.27 7.24 9.21
CA ASN A 600 -3.21 7.22 10.67
C ASN A 600 -3.71 5.90 11.30
N PHE A 601 -4.26 4.97 10.51
CA PHE A 601 -4.59 3.64 10.99
C PHE A 601 -3.40 2.93 11.63
N VAL A 602 -2.18 3.13 11.13
CA VAL A 602 -0.97 2.47 11.65
C VAL A 602 -0.51 3.02 13.01
N SER A 603 -0.89 4.26 13.36
CA SER A 603 -0.48 4.95 14.59
C SER A 603 -1.62 5.11 15.59
N PHE A 604 -2.88 4.94 15.17
CA PHE A 604 -4.05 5.08 16.02
C PHE A 604 -4.01 4.17 17.24
N ASN A 605 -4.45 4.70 18.39
CA ASN A 605 -4.43 4.00 19.68
C ASN A 605 -3.04 3.40 19.97
N LYS A 606 -1.97 4.21 19.83
CA LYS A 606 -0.57 3.78 19.95
C LYS A 606 -0.21 2.61 19.02
N GLY A 607 -0.85 2.55 17.85
CA GLY A 607 -0.69 1.49 16.84
C GLY A 607 -1.40 0.16 17.17
N GLN A 608 -2.15 0.07 18.27
CA GLN A 608 -2.66 -1.22 18.75
C GLN A 608 -3.72 -1.84 17.85
N THR A 609 -4.60 -1.03 17.26
CA THR A 609 -5.61 -1.52 16.30
C THR A 609 -4.94 -2.16 15.07
N PHE A 610 -3.88 -1.54 14.56
CA PHE A 610 -3.08 -2.08 13.46
C PHE A 610 -2.38 -3.39 13.86
N ARG A 611 -1.76 -3.43 15.03
CA ARG A 611 -1.10 -4.63 15.58
C ARG A 611 -2.06 -5.80 15.76
N LEU A 612 -3.23 -5.56 16.38
CA LEU A 612 -4.28 -6.57 16.56
C LEU A 612 -4.85 -7.06 15.23
N THR A 613 -4.92 -6.19 14.22
CA THR A 613 -5.35 -6.58 12.87
C THR A 613 -4.37 -7.58 12.26
N ILE A 614 -3.06 -7.31 12.33
CA ILE A 614 -2.04 -8.25 11.87
C ILE A 614 -2.07 -9.54 12.70
N ALA A 615 -2.12 -9.44 14.04
CA ALA A 615 -2.20 -10.59 14.93
C ALA A 615 -3.40 -11.49 14.60
N SER A 616 -4.57 -10.90 14.32
CA SER A 616 -5.78 -11.62 13.93
C SER A 616 -5.58 -12.41 12.63
N LEU A 617 -5.00 -11.78 11.61
CA LEU A 617 -4.73 -12.42 10.32
C LEU A 617 -3.69 -13.55 10.46
N LEU A 618 -2.64 -13.35 11.26
CA LEU A 618 -1.65 -14.39 11.58
C LEU A 618 -2.26 -15.52 12.41
N GLN A 619 -3.22 -15.23 13.31
CA GLN A 619 -3.94 -16.26 14.05
C GLN A 619 -4.83 -17.09 13.15
N MET A 620 -5.41 -16.49 12.10
CA MET A 620 -6.08 -17.24 11.04
C MET A 620 -5.08 -18.10 10.26
N GLY A 621 -3.82 -17.69 10.16
CA GLY A 621 -2.77 -18.38 9.40
C GLY A 621 -2.51 -17.75 8.03
N TYR A 622 -2.97 -16.52 7.79
CA TYR A 622 -2.61 -15.79 6.57
C TYR A 622 -1.12 -15.42 6.58
N GLN A 623 -0.54 -15.36 5.39
CA GLN A 623 0.61 -14.50 5.12
C GLN A 623 0.14 -13.05 5.12
N VAL A 624 0.93 -12.11 5.63
CA VAL A 624 0.50 -10.71 5.78
C VAL A 624 1.61 -9.76 5.33
N ARG A 625 1.26 -8.71 4.59
CA ARG A 625 2.15 -7.58 4.25
C ARG A 625 1.39 -6.28 4.47
N PHE A 626 2.07 -5.26 4.98
CA PHE A 626 1.46 -3.95 5.25
C PHE A 626 2.31 -2.82 4.68
N GLY A 627 1.71 -1.66 4.42
CA GLY A 627 2.40 -0.56 3.75
C GLY A 627 1.54 0.69 3.61
N ILE A 628 2.18 1.84 3.36
CA ILE A 628 1.48 3.11 3.07
C ILE A 628 1.87 3.56 1.67
N LEU A 629 0.88 3.91 0.85
CA LEU A 629 1.06 4.38 -0.53
C LEU A 629 0.47 5.78 -0.72
N GLU A 630 1.10 6.57 -1.59
CA GLU A 630 0.66 7.91 -2.01
C GLU A 630 -0.01 7.85 -3.38
N ALA A 631 -1.31 8.13 -3.46
CA ALA A 631 -2.07 8.06 -4.72
C ALA A 631 -1.45 8.91 -5.84
N GLY A 632 -0.92 10.09 -5.51
CA GLY A 632 -0.29 10.99 -6.48
C GLY A 632 0.85 10.35 -7.29
N ALA A 633 1.53 9.36 -6.72
CA ALA A 633 2.59 8.60 -7.38
C ALA A 633 2.08 7.59 -8.43
N TYR A 634 0.76 7.40 -8.55
CA TYR A 634 0.12 6.42 -9.43
C TYR A 634 -0.79 7.06 -10.49
N GLY A 635 -0.56 8.34 -10.79
CA GLY A 635 -1.15 9.00 -11.97
C GLY A 635 -2.43 9.77 -11.70
N VAL A 636 -2.58 10.32 -10.49
CA VAL A 636 -3.63 11.29 -10.15
C VAL A 636 -3.01 12.59 -9.62
N SER A 637 -3.70 13.72 -9.82
CA SER A 637 -3.24 15.03 -9.33
C SER A 637 -3.68 15.28 -7.89
N GLN A 638 -3.47 14.35 -6.96
CA GLN A 638 -3.99 14.45 -5.60
C GLN A 638 -3.02 13.83 -4.59
N SER A 639 -2.74 14.57 -3.51
CA SER A 639 -2.04 14.03 -2.33
C SER A 639 -3.05 13.24 -1.48
N ARG A 640 -2.91 11.91 -1.44
CA ARG A 640 -3.78 10.99 -0.70
C ARG A 640 -2.99 9.75 -0.27
N LYS A 641 -2.54 9.78 0.97
CA LYS A 641 -1.83 8.69 1.65
C LYS A 641 -2.83 7.66 2.18
N ARG A 642 -2.59 6.38 1.92
CA ARG A 642 -3.43 5.26 2.38
C ARG A 642 -2.62 4.09 2.89
N ALA A 643 -3.04 3.53 4.02
CA ALA A 643 -2.51 2.31 4.57
C ALA A 643 -3.20 1.11 3.93
N PHE A 644 -2.43 0.10 3.57
CA PHE A 644 -2.91 -1.15 2.98
C PHE A 644 -2.36 -2.34 3.76
N ILE A 645 -3.18 -3.37 3.90
CA ILE A 645 -2.77 -4.69 4.39
C ILE A 645 -3.21 -5.73 3.37
N TRP A 646 -2.23 -6.41 2.79
CA TRP A 646 -2.44 -7.64 2.04
C TRP A 646 -2.39 -8.83 3.00
N ALA A 647 -3.35 -9.73 2.86
CA ALA A 647 -3.27 -11.07 3.38
C ALA A 647 -3.49 -12.09 2.27
N ALA A 648 -2.70 -13.16 2.28
CA ALA A 648 -2.78 -14.25 1.30
C ALA A 648 -2.76 -15.58 2.05
N SER A 649 -3.59 -16.53 1.63
CA SER A 649 -3.58 -17.87 2.22
C SER A 649 -2.19 -18.50 2.15
N PRO A 650 -1.85 -19.49 3.00
CA PRO A 650 -0.52 -20.10 3.06
C PRO A 650 0.00 -20.64 1.73
N GLU A 651 -0.90 -21.10 0.87
CA GLU A 651 -0.60 -21.74 -0.40
C GLU A 651 -0.40 -20.75 -1.55
N GLU A 652 -0.83 -19.50 -1.37
CA GLU A 652 -0.79 -18.47 -2.38
C GLU A 652 0.50 -17.64 -2.32
N ILE A 653 0.79 -16.89 -3.38
CA ILE A 653 1.90 -15.94 -3.38
C ILE A 653 1.38 -14.61 -2.82
N LEU A 654 2.00 -14.11 -1.75
CA LEU A 654 1.67 -12.80 -1.17
C LEU A 654 2.04 -11.68 -2.17
N PRO A 655 1.10 -10.78 -2.55
CA PRO A 655 1.37 -9.76 -3.56
C PRO A 655 2.48 -8.78 -3.15
N GLU A 656 3.25 -8.31 -4.13
CA GLU A 656 4.23 -7.23 -3.97
C GLU A 656 3.56 -5.85 -3.99
N TRP A 657 4.28 -4.80 -3.57
CA TRP A 657 3.81 -3.43 -3.72
C TRP A 657 4.00 -2.93 -5.16
N PRO A 658 3.10 -2.10 -5.71
CA PRO A 658 3.32 -1.46 -7.00
C PRO A 658 4.39 -0.38 -6.88
N GLU A 659 5.32 -0.32 -7.83
CA GLU A 659 6.32 0.75 -7.87
C GLU A 659 5.69 2.10 -8.23
N PRO A 660 6.15 3.21 -7.62
CA PRO A 660 5.78 4.56 -8.01
C PRO A 660 6.05 4.85 -9.50
N MET A 661 5.05 5.34 -10.22
CA MET A 661 5.16 5.63 -11.65
C MET A 661 5.30 7.12 -11.95
N HIS A 662 4.76 7.99 -11.09
CA HIS A 662 4.82 9.43 -11.23
C HIS A 662 5.65 10.04 -10.10
N VAL A 663 6.47 11.04 -10.42
CA VAL A 663 7.10 11.85 -9.38
C VAL A 663 6.02 12.60 -8.61
N PHE A 664 6.13 12.59 -7.29
CA PHE A 664 5.17 13.25 -6.42
C PHE A 664 5.84 13.64 -5.10
N ALA A 665 5.65 14.89 -4.68
CA ALA A 665 6.26 15.45 -3.49
C ALA A 665 5.55 14.88 -2.25
N ALA A 666 6.13 13.82 -1.70
CA ALA A 666 5.71 13.23 -0.43
C ALA A 666 6.94 12.78 0.36
N PRO A 667 6.92 12.90 1.70
CA PRO A 667 7.94 12.27 2.52
C PRO A 667 7.91 10.76 2.32
N GLU A 668 9.04 10.11 2.60
CA GLU A 668 9.08 8.65 2.61
C GLU A 668 8.12 8.12 3.69
N LEU A 669 7.13 7.31 3.28
CA LEU A 669 6.03 6.90 4.15
C LEU A 669 6.44 5.68 4.99
N LYS A 670 7.04 5.96 6.14
CA LYS A 670 7.60 4.96 7.06
C LYS A 670 6.57 4.47 8.08
N ILE A 671 6.66 3.17 8.41
CA ILE A 671 5.98 2.51 9.53
C ILE A 671 7.04 2.08 10.54
N THR A 672 6.84 2.43 11.81
CA THR A 672 7.69 1.98 12.92
C THR A 672 7.38 0.53 13.25
N LEU A 673 8.39 -0.34 13.29
CA LEU A 673 8.23 -1.77 13.60
C LEU A 673 8.49 -2.04 15.08
N SER A 674 9.77 -2.09 15.47
CA SER A 674 10.25 -2.14 16.85
C SER A 674 11.07 -0.88 17.16
N GLU A 675 11.44 -0.62 18.42
CA GLU A 675 11.90 0.68 18.96
C GLU A 675 13.06 1.39 18.21
N LYS A 676 13.69 0.76 17.22
CA LYS A 676 14.76 1.35 16.40
C LYS A 676 14.66 1.07 14.89
N SER A 677 13.62 0.38 14.41
CA SER A 677 13.51 -0.02 12.99
C SER A 677 12.29 0.60 12.30
N GLN A 678 12.50 1.05 11.06
CA GLN A 678 11.47 1.66 10.21
C GLN A 678 11.40 0.92 8.88
N TYR A 679 10.19 0.83 8.33
CA TYR A 679 9.90 0.18 7.07
C TYR A 679 9.11 1.09 6.14
N SER A 680 9.50 1.13 4.86
CA SER A 680 8.79 1.82 3.78
C SER A 680 8.33 0.80 2.75
N ALA A 681 7.06 0.89 2.35
CA ALA A 681 6.48 -0.02 1.36
C ALA A 681 7.05 0.18 -0.05
N VAL A 682 7.35 1.43 -0.39
CA VAL A 682 7.88 1.87 -1.67
C VAL A 682 8.93 2.94 -1.44
N ARG A 683 9.86 3.07 -2.38
CA ARG A 683 10.90 4.11 -2.36
C ARG A 683 10.31 5.51 -2.53
N SER A 684 11.05 6.52 -2.07
CA SER A 684 10.75 7.92 -2.35
C SER A 684 10.90 8.24 -3.84
N THR A 685 10.02 9.11 -4.36
CA THR A 685 10.10 9.62 -5.74
C THR A 685 10.96 10.88 -5.86
N ALA A 686 11.55 11.36 -4.75
CA ALA A 686 12.43 12.54 -4.75
C ALA A 686 13.64 12.36 -5.70
N TYR A 687 14.08 11.12 -5.92
CA TYR A 687 15.18 10.76 -6.83
C TYR A 687 14.72 10.47 -8.27
N GLY A 688 13.43 10.63 -8.56
CA GLY A 688 12.83 10.40 -9.87
C GLY A 688 11.85 9.22 -9.92
N ALA A 689 11.05 9.21 -10.98
CA ALA A 689 10.10 8.17 -11.36
C ALA A 689 9.90 8.20 -12.89
N PRO A 690 9.32 7.15 -13.51
CA PRO A 690 9.11 7.10 -14.95
C PRO A 690 8.41 8.32 -15.58
N PHE A 691 7.40 8.88 -14.92
CA PHE A 691 6.56 9.95 -15.45
C PHE A 691 6.56 11.20 -14.57
N ARG A 692 6.29 12.35 -15.20
CA ARG A 692 6.05 13.61 -14.49
C ARG A 692 4.78 13.54 -13.63
N ALA A 693 4.69 14.40 -12.61
CA ALA A 693 3.45 14.58 -11.84
C ALA A 693 2.29 15.01 -12.76
N ILE A 694 1.06 14.58 -12.42
CA ILE A 694 -0.18 15.07 -13.03
C ILE A 694 -0.61 16.34 -12.28
N THR A 695 -0.89 17.42 -13.01
CA THR A 695 -1.23 18.73 -12.42
C THR A 695 -2.73 18.99 -12.40
N VAL A 696 -3.18 20.03 -11.68
CA VAL A 696 -4.58 20.50 -11.75
C VAL A 696 -4.98 20.83 -13.18
N ARG A 697 -4.08 21.42 -13.97
CA ARG A 697 -4.31 21.71 -15.40
C ARG A 697 -4.55 20.45 -16.21
N ASP A 698 -3.75 19.40 -15.98
CA ASP A 698 -3.96 18.11 -16.63
C ASP A 698 -5.31 17.49 -16.26
N THR A 699 -5.87 17.83 -15.10
CA THR A 699 -7.08 17.20 -14.56
C THR A 699 -8.37 17.92 -14.97
N ILE A 700 -8.39 19.26 -14.94
CA ILE A 700 -9.64 20.04 -15.13
C ILE A 700 -9.55 21.16 -16.17
N GLY A 701 -8.40 21.39 -16.81
CA GLY A 701 -8.18 22.53 -17.71
C GLY A 701 -9.01 22.53 -19.01
N ASP A 702 -9.75 21.47 -19.27
CA ASP A 702 -10.64 21.24 -20.40
C ASP A 702 -12.13 21.43 -20.06
N LEU A 703 -12.49 21.57 -18.78
CA LEU A 703 -13.88 21.69 -18.34
C LEU A 703 -14.45 23.08 -18.65
N PRO A 704 -15.74 23.18 -19.04
CA PRO A 704 -16.38 24.47 -19.30
C PRO A 704 -16.57 25.27 -18.01
N ASP A 705 -16.59 26.60 -18.12
CA ASP A 705 -16.83 27.46 -16.97
C ASP A 705 -18.24 27.28 -16.38
N VAL A 706 -18.33 27.26 -15.04
CA VAL A 706 -19.61 27.23 -14.32
C VAL A 706 -19.60 28.21 -13.15
N GLY A 707 -20.78 28.68 -12.75
CA GLY A 707 -20.96 29.61 -11.63
C GLY A 707 -20.96 28.94 -10.24
N ASN A 708 -20.99 29.77 -9.20
CA ASN A 708 -21.29 29.34 -7.83
C ASN A 708 -22.71 28.76 -7.76
N GLY A 709 -22.88 27.58 -7.14
CA GLY A 709 -24.19 26.91 -7.07
C GLY A 709 -24.64 26.25 -8.38
N ALA A 710 -23.70 25.92 -9.27
CA ALA A 710 -24.03 25.26 -10.53
C ALA A 710 -24.75 23.92 -10.27
N SER A 711 -25.92 23.74 -10.89
CA SER A 711 -26.82 22.61 -10.60
C SER A 711 -27.23 21.81 -11.84
N LYS A 712 -26.84 22.25 -13.05
CA LYS A 712 -27.14 21.55 -14.30
C LYS A 712 -26.31 20.25 -14.35
N THR A 713 -26.99 19.11 -14.31
CA THR A 713 -26.36 17.80 -14.20
C THR A 713 -25.65 17.34 -15.46
N ASN A 714 -26.13 17.75 -16.64
CA ASN A 714 -25.58 17.38 -17.94
C ASN A 714 -25.20 18.63 -18.73
N LEU A 715 -23.96 18.69 -19.21
CA LEU A 715 -23.40 19.75 -20.03
C LEU A 715 -22.69 19.15 -21.25
N GLU A 716 -22.39 19.99 -22.23
CA GLU A 716 -21.43 19.66 -23.29
C GLU A 716 -20.03 20.12 -22.84
N TYR A 717 -18.99 19.38 -23.21
CA TYR A 717 -17.61 19.72 -22.83
C TYR A 717 -17.12 21.04 -23.42
N GLY A 718 -17.64 21.45 -24.59
CA GLY A 718 -17.28 22.69 -25.28
C GLY A 718 -15.89 22.68 -25.95
N ASN A 719 -14.90 22.03 -25.34
CA ASN A 719 -13.52 21.93 -25.83
C ASN A 719 -13.03 20.48 -25.91
N ASP A 720 -12.08 20.21 -26.81
CA ASP A 720 -11.33 18.96 -26.84
C ASP A 720 -10.41 18.80 -25.61
N PRO A 721 -10.12 17.56 -25.18
CA PRO A 721 -9.19 17.32 -24.08
C PRO A 721 -7.78 17.82 -24.40
N VAL A 722 -7.20 18.62 -23.51
CA VAL A 722 -5.90 19.27 -23.69
C VAL A 722 -4.73 18.45 -23.13
N SER A 723 -5.00 17.53 -22.21
CA SER A 723 -4.00 16.66 -21.59
C SER A 723 -4.19 15.19 -21.94
N TRP A 724 -3.14 14.38 -21.76
CA TRP A 724 -3.25 12.92 -21.85
C TRP A 724 -4.24 12.35 -20.81
N PHE A 725 -4.23 12.91 -19.60
CA PHE A 725 -5.10 12.48 -18.51
C PHE A 725 -6.57 12.69 -18.89
N GLN A 726 -6.92 13.86 -19.42
CA GLN A 726 -8.27 14.19 -19.89
C GLN A 726 -8.72 13.30 -21.04
N LYS A 727 -7.84 13.04 -22.02
CA LYS A 727 -8.16 12.11 -23.13
C LYS A 727 -8.57 10.75 -22.59
N LYS A 728 -7.84 10.25 -21.59
CA LYS A 728 -8.09 8.94 -21.01
C LYS A 728 -9.34 8.89 -20.13
N ILE A 729 -9.53 9.84 -19.22
CA ILE A 729 -10.68 9.84 -18.31
C ILE A 729 -11.99 10.15 -19.06
N ARG A 730 -11.95 10.99 -20.11
CA ARG A 730 -13.13 11.27 -20.95
C ARG A 730 -13.52 10.04 -21.78
N GLY A 731 -12.56 9.32 -22.35
CA GLY A 731 -12.85 8.27 -23.32
C GLY A 731 -13.70 8.83 -24.46
N ASP A 732 -14.79 8.14 -24.79
CA ASP A 732 -15.74 8.54 -25.85
C ASP A 732 -16.92 9.39 -25.33
N MET A 733 -16.83 9.92 -24.09
CA MET A 733 -17.90 10.73 -23.51
C MET A 733 -18.05 12.05 -24.26
N VAL A 734 -19.27 12.29 -24.77
CA VAL A 734 -19.68 13.56 -25.38
C VAL A 734 -20.46 14.46 -24.42
N VAL A 735 -21.10 13.87 -23.41
CA VAL A 735 -21.86 14.59 -22.37
C VAL A 735 -21.06 14.61 -21.08
N LEU A 736 -20.81 15.81 -20.56
CA LEU A 736 -20.22 16.06 -19.26
C LEU A 736 -21.29 15.93 -18.18
N THR A 737 -21.13 14.99 -17.26
CA THR A 737 -22.05 14.79 -16.14
C THR A 737 -21.45 15.30 -14.82
N ASP A 738 -22.31 15.72 -13.90
CA ASP A 738 -21.97 16.09 -12.51
C ASP A 738 -20.94 17.23 -12.38
N HIS A 739 -20.86 18.12 -13.36
CA HIS A 739 -20.12 19.38 -13.23
C HIS A 739 -20.94 20.43 -12.47
N ILE A 740 -21.30 20.08 -11.23
CA ILE A 740 -22.15 20.83 -10.30
C ILE A 740 -21.36 21.26 -9.07
N SER A 741 -21.63 22.45 -8.51
CA SER A 741 -20.92 23.02 -7.37
C SER A 741 -21.87 23.39 -6.23
N LYS A 742 -21.37 23.31 -4.99
CA LYS A 742 -22.10 23.80 -3.82
C LYS A 742 -22.28 25.31 -3.92
N GLU A 743 -23.45 25.79 -3.54
CA GLU A 743 -23.72 27.22 -3.44
C GLU A 743 -23.10 27.77 -2.14
N MET A 744 -22.17 28.70 -2.26
CA MET A 744 -21.66 29.46 -1.13
C MET A 744 -22.66 30.53 -0.69
N ASN A 745 -22.71 30.77 0.63
CA ASN A 745 -23.39 31.95 1.15
C ASN A 745 -22.75 33.26 0.63
N GLU A 746 -23.50 34.35 0.70
CA GLU A 746 -23.10 35.67 0.17
C GLU A 746 -21.70 36.09 0.66
N LEU A 747 -21.45 35.97 1.96
CA LEU A 747 -20.18 36.38 2.58
C LEU A 747 -18.99 35.55 2.05
N ASN A 748 -19.14 34.24 1.94
CA ASN A 748 -18.08 33.36 1.43
C ASN A 748 -17.85 33.56 -0.07
N LEU A 749 -18.90 33.89 -0.84
CA LEU A 749 -18.75 34.26 -2.24
C LEU A 749 -17.99 35.59 -2.39
N ILE A 750 -18.28 36.59 -1.56
CA ILE A 750 -17.51 37.85 -1.52
C ILE A 750 -16.05 37.58 -1.17
N ARG A 751 -15.79 36.74 -0.15
CA ARG A 751 -14.43 36.30 0.21
C ARG A 751 -13.75 35.67 -0.99
N CYS A 752 -14.36 34.67 -1.62
CA CYS A 752 -13.80 33.99 -2.80
C CYS A 752 -13.40 34.97 -3.90
N LYS A 753 -14.28 35.91 -4.26
CA LYS A 753 -14.00 36.97 -5.25
C LYS A 753 -12.82 37.87 -4.88
N LYS A 754 -12.60 38.10 -3.58
CA LYS A 754 -11.53 38.95 -3.05
C LYS A 754 -10.20 38.21 -2.91
N ILE A 755 -10.19 36.86 -2.91
CA ILE A 755 -8.96 36.07 -2.96
C ILE A 755 -8.30 36.22 -4.35
N PRO A 756 -7.05 36.71 -4.42
CA PRO A 756 -6.33 36.89 -5.68
C PRO A 756 -6.21 35.59 -6.50
N LYS A 757 -6.32 35.69 -7.83
CA LYS A 757 -6.15 34.57 -8.77
C LYS A 757 -4.67 34.30 -9.05
N ARG A 758 -3.91 33.96 -8.01
CA ARG A 758 -2.48 33.58 -8.11
C ARG A 758 -2.18 32.34 -7.27
N PRO A 759 -1.15 31.56 -7.63
CA PRO A 759 -0.72 30.40 -6.84
C PRO A 759 -0.46 30.74 -5.36
N GLY A 760 -0.98 29.88 -4.48
CA GLY A 760 -0.81 29.99 -3.03
C GLY A 760 -1.60 31.11 -2.36
N ALA A 761 -2.56 31.74 -3.06
CA ALA A 761 -3.44 32.72 -2.47
C ALA A 761 -4.50 32.08 -1.58
N ASP A 762 -4.69 32.62 -0.36
CA ASP A 762 -5.64 32.11 0.63
C ASP A 762 -6.17 33.22 1.55
N TRP A 763 -6.83 32.85 2.66
CA TRP A 763 -7.47 33.82 3.58
C TRP A 763 -6.55 34.95 4.04
N ARG A 764 -5.23 34.74 4.08
CA ARG A 764 -4.23 35.73 4.50
C ARG A 764 -4.09 36.88 3.51
N ASP A 765 -4.57 36.69 2.27
CA ASP A 765 -4.59 37.69 1.22
C ASP A 765 -5.92 38.48 1.15
N LEU A 766 -6.87 38.20 2.05
CA LEU A 766 -8.10 38.99 2.15
C LEU A 766 -7.77 40.40 2.66
N PRO A 767 -8.37 41.46 2.07
CA PRO A 767 -8.20 42.82 2.57
C PRO A 767 -8.89 42.97 3.93
N ASP A 768 -8.24 43.73 4.81
CA ASP A 768 -8.78 44.11 6.13
C ASP A 768 -9.83 45.22 5.96
N GLU A 769 -11.02 44.83 5.50
CA GLU A 769 -12.16 45.72 5.28
C GLU A 769 -13.48 45.09 5.73
N LYS A 770 -14.48 45.95 5.98
CA LYS A 770 -15.86 45.54 6.22
C LYS A 770 -16.67 45.60 4.94
N VAL A 771 -17.49 44.58 4.70
CA VAL A 771 -18.38 44.51 3.55
C VAL A 771 -19.85 44.57 4.00
N LYS A 772 -20.67 45.26 3.21
CA LYS A 772 -22.12 45.35 3.43
C LYS A 772 -22.81 44.18 2.72
N LEU A 773 -23.51 43.34 3.50
CA LEU A 773 -24.32 42.24 2.97
C LEU A 773 -25.66 42.75 2.42
N SER A 774 -26.34 41.91 1.63
CA SER A 774 -27.70 42.14 1.14
C SER A 774 -28.72 42.44 2.25
N THR A 775 -28.50 41.89 3.45
CA THR A 775 -29.28 42.15 4.66
C THR A 775 -29.06 43.54 5.27
N GLY A 776 -28.10 44.31 4.76
CA GLY A 776 -27.68 45.60 5.29
C GLY A 776 -26.64 45.52 6.41
N GLN A 777 -26.31 44.32 6.89
CA GLN A 777 -25.32 44.09 7.94
C GLN A 777 -23.89 44.35 7.42
N MET A 778 -23.08 45.05 8.22
CA MET A 778 -21.64 45.22 7.99
C MET A 778 -20.89 44.08 8.68
N VAL A 779 -20.09 43.32 7.92
CA VAL A 779 -19.33 42.16 8.45
C VAL A 779 -17.88 42.26 8.03
N ASP A 780 -16.97 41.88 8.91
CA ASP A 780 -15.53 41.78 8.61
C ASP A 780 -15.27 40.70 7.56
N LEU A 781 -14.49 41.06 6.54
CA LEU A 781 -14.18 40.13 5.46
C LEU A 781 -13.28 38.98 5.95
N ILE A 782 -12.30 39.30 6.79
CA ILE A 782 -11.44 38.31 7.46
C ILE A 782 -12.23 37.64 8.59
N PRO A 783 -12.40 36.31 8.60
CA PRO A 783 -13.06 35.64 9.72
C PRO A 783 -12.25 35.80 11.01
N TRP A 784 -12.85 36.39 12.05
CA TRP A 784 -12.20 36.70 13.34
C TRP A 784 -11.44 35.52 13.97
N CYS A 785 -11.96 34.30 13.85
CA CYS A 785 -11.32 33.11 14.40
C CYS A 785 -9.94 32.79 13.78
N LEU A 786 -9.67 33.18 12.53
CA LEU A 786 -8.45 32.78 11.83
C LEU A 786 -7.22 33.49 12.41
N PRO A 787 -7.14 34.84 12.51
CA PRO A 787 -6.00 35.50 13.14
C PRO A 787 -5.76 35.06 14.59
N ASN A 788 -6.83 34.82 15.35
CA ASN A 788 -6.73 34.55 16.80
C ASN A 788 -6.15 33.18 17.12
N THR A 789 -6.42 32.19 16.27
CA THR A 789 -5.95 30.82 16.47
C THR A 789 -4.80 30.47 15.52
N ALA A 790 -4.45 31.34 14.56
CA ALA A 790 -3.41 31.14 13.55
C ALA A 790 -2.10 30.56 14.10
N LYS A 791 -1.57 31.08 15.22
CA LYS A 791 -0.31 30.59 15.79
C LYS A 791 -0.37 29.12 16.21
N ARG A 792 -1.52 28.65 16.69
CA ARG A 792 -1.72 27.26 17.13
C ARG A 792 -1.94 26.28 15.97
N HIS A 793 -2.28 26.77 14.77
CA HIS A 793 -2.68 25.93 13.62
C HIS A 793 -1.89 26.25 12.34
N ASN A 794 -0.59 26.52 12.48
CA ASN A 794 0.30 26.82 11.34
C ASN A 794 -0.26 27.89 10.37
N GLN A 795 -0.73 28.99 10.95
CA GLN A 795 -1.34 30.13 10.25
C GLN A 795 -2.60 29.79 9.42
N TRP A 796 -3.23 28.63 9.65
CA TRP A 796 -4.37 28.17 8.85
C TRP A 796 -4.09 28.24 7.33
N LYS A 797 -2.84 27.97 6.93
CA LYS A 797 -2.39 28.01 5.53
C LYS A 797 -3.33 27.16 4.68
N GLY A 798 -3.83 27.73 3.58
CA GLY A 798 -4.73 27.06 2.63
C GLY A 798 -6.24 27.27 2.86
N LEU A 799 -6.70 27.77 4.02
CA LEU A 799 -8.12 28.09 4.19
C LEU A 799 -8.57 29.20 3.23
N PHE A 800 -9.74 29.06 2.61
CA PHE A 800 -10.19 29.89 1.49
C PHE A 800 -9.20 29.90 0.29
N GLY A 801 -8.33 28.91 0.20
CA GLY A 801 -7.28 28.83 -0.81
C GLY A 801 -7.81 28.45 -2.19
N ARG A 802 -7.17 29.02 -3.22
CA ARG A 802 -7.34 28.60 -4.62
C ARG A 802 -6.36 27.49 -4.98
N LEU A 803 -6.82 26.54 -5.79
CA LEU A 803 -5.93 25.58 -6.43
C LEU A 803 -4.93 26.29 -7.36
N ASP A 804 -3.74 25.69 -7.49
CA ASP A 804 -2.71 26.10 -8.45
C ASP A 804 -2.79 25.20 -9.68
N TRP A 805 -2.84 25.78 -10.88
CA TRP A 805 -2.87 25.04 -12.14
C TRP A 805 -1.68 24.07 -12.31
N GLU A 806 -0.51 24.47 -11.83
CA GLU A 806 0.72 23.65 -11.90
C GLU A 806 0.93 22.82 -10.63
N GLY A 807 0.03 22.93 -9.65
CA GLY A 807 0.03 22.16 -8.41
C GLY A 807 -0.80 20.89 -8.52
N ASN A 808 -1.19 20.36 -7.35
CA ASN A 808 -2.09 19.23 -7.19
C ASN A 808 -3.28 19.62 -6.31
N PHE A 809 -4.33 18.80 -6.36
CA PHE A 809 -5.42 18.86 -5.40
C PHE A 809 -4.90 18.44 -4.01
N PRO A 810 -5.40 19.07 -2.93
CA PRO A 810 -5.27 18.50 -1.61
C PRO A 810 -6.13 17.23 -1.51
N THR A 811 -6.09 16.52 -0.39
CA THR A 811 -6.96 15.35 -0.24
C THR A 811 -8.43 15.71 -0.42
N SER A 812 -9.10 15.04 -1.35
CA SER A 812 -10.55 15.13 -1.56
C SER A 812 -11.27 14.66 -0.30
N ILE A 813 -11.99 15.61 0.31
CA ILE A 813 -12.81 15.40 1.50
C ILE A 813 -14.29 15.22 1.13
N THR A 814 -15.04 14.64 2.07
CA THR A 814 -16.46 14.29 1.87
C THR A 814 -17.40 15.48 1.78
N ASP A 815 -16.97 16.65 2.26
CA ASP A 815 -17.72 17.90 2.15
C ASP A 815 -16.76 19.10 2.00
N PRO A 816 -16.47 19.55 0.76
CA PRO A 816 -15.57 20.69 0.55
C PRO A 816 -16.18 21.96 1.14
N GLN A 817 -15.40 22.64 1.99
CA GLN A 817 -15.76 23.88 2.65
C GLN A 817 -14.53 24.80 2.78
N PRO A 818 -14.67 26.13 2.58
CA PRO A 818 -13.54 27.07 2.67
C PRO A 818 -12.88 27.15 4.05
N MET A 819 -13.67 26.93 5.11
CA MET A 819 -13.21 26.85 6.50
C MET A 819 -13.10 25.40 7.01
N GLY A 820 -13.10 24.42 6.10
CA GLY A 820 -12.86 23.00 6.43
C GLY A 820 -11.42 22.77 6.90
N LYS A 821 -11.09 21.57 7.42
CA LYS A 821 -9.70 21.25 7.84
C LYS A 821 -8.68 21.41 6.69
N VAL A 822 -9.09 21.13 5.45
CA VAL A 822 -8.27 21.35 4.24
C VAL A 822 -8.40 22.77 3.69
N GLY A 823 -9.62 23.29 3.55
CA GLY A 823 -9.92 24.68 3.20
C GLY A 823 -9.57 25.15 1.78
N MET A 824 -8.58 24.55 1.13
CA MET A 824 -8.18 24.84 -0.25
C MET A 824 -9.14 24.15 -1.23
N CYS A 825 -10.23 24.83 -1.53
CA CYS A 825 -11.35 24.27 -2.29
C CYS A 825 -11.91 25.22 -3.36
N PHE A 826 -11.23 26.32 -3.65
CA PHE A 826 -11.62 27.22 -4.74
C PHE A 826 -10.96 26.84 -6.05
N HIS A 827 -11.71 27.03 -7.14
CA HIS A 827 -11.19 26.90 -8.50
C HIS A 827 -10.02 27.87 -8.73
N PRO A 828 -8.99 27.52 -9.54
CA PRO A 828 -7.86 28.42 -9.80
C PRO A 828 -8.28 29.81 -10.26
N GLU A 829 -9.30 29.91 -11.12
CA GLU A 829 -9.70 31.17 -11.77
C GLU A 829 -11.17 31.57 -11.57
N GLN A 830 -12.04 30.64 -11.20
CA GLN A 830 -13.49 30.87 -11.10
C GLN A 830 -13.86 31.14 -9.63
N ASP A 831 -14.84 32.00 -9.39
CA ASP A 831 -15.24 32.41 -8.04
C ASP A 831 -16.25 31.43 -7.43
N ARG A 832 -15.84 30.16 -7.30
CA ARG A 832 -16.65 29.06 -6.79
C ARG A 832 -15.82 27.99 -6.10
N ILE A 833 -16.51 27.14 -5.34
CA ILE A 833 -15.96 25.86 -4.86
C ILE A 833 -15.83 24.89 -6.05
N LEU A 834 -14.89 23.96 -5.93
CA LEU A 834 -14.74 22.85 -6.86
C LEU A 834 -16.04 22.05 -7.03
N THR A 835 -16.28 21.60 -8.26
CA THR A 835 -17.44 20.79 -8.62
C THR A 835 -17.26 19.32 -8.23
N VAL A 836 -18.37 18.59 -8.20
CA VAL A 836 -18.36 17.12 -8.03
C VAL A 836 -17.46 16.46 -9.07
N ARG A 837 -17.59 16.81 -10.35
CA ARG A 837 -16.76 16.25 -11.43
C ARG A 837 -15.27 16.57 -11.30
N GLU A 838 -14.91 17.78 -10.87
CA GLU A 838 -13.50 18.15 -10.64
C GLU A 838 -12.88 17.29 -9.53
N CYS A 839 -13.61 17.05 -8.43
CA CYS A 839 -13.20 16.14 -7.37
C CYS A 839 -13.14 14.67 -7.85
N ALA A 840 -14.07 14.23 -8.70
CA ALA A 840 -14.06 12.88 -9.25
C ALA A 840 -12.79 12.64 -10.11
N ARG A 841 -12.45 13.63 -10.95
CA ARG A 841 -11.23 13.58 -11.76
C ARG A 841 -9.96 13.67 -10.94
N SER A 842 -9.93 14.41 -9.82
CA SER A 842 -8.76 14.43 -8.94
C SER A 842 -8.44 13.04 -8.35
N GLN A 843 -9.45 12.19 -8.17
CA GLN A 843 -9.32 10.79 -7.74
C GLN A 843 -9.07 9.83 -8.92
N GLY A 844 -9.12 10.31 -10.17
CA GLY A 844 -8.93 9.48 -11.36
C GLY A 844 -10.13 8.62 -11.77
N PHE A 845 -11.35 8.97 -11.34
CA PHE A 845 -12.55 8.34 -11.89
C PHE A 845 -12.72 8.70 -13.38
N PRO A 846 -13.15 7.75 -14.23
CA PRO A 846 -13.54 8.08 -15.59
C PRO A 846 -14.78 8.99 -15.59
N ASP A 847 -14.92 9.81 -16.63
CA ASP A 847 -16.07 10.71 -16.76
C ASP A 847 -17.39 9.97 -16.97
N SER A 848 -17.32 8.74 -17.49
CA SER A 848 -18.46 7.82 -17.62
C SER A 848 -18.95 7.26 -16.28
N TYR A 849 -18.17 7.38 -15.20
CA TYR A 849 -18.54 6.86 -13.88
C TYR A 849 -19.74 7.63 -13.32
N GLN A 850 -20.76 6.89 -12.87
CA GLN A 850 -22.02 7.45 -12.42
C GLN A 850 -22.10 7.53 -10.89
N PHE A 851 -22.48 8.69 -10.37
CA PHE A 851 -22.71 8.92 -8.94
C PHE A 851 -24.20 9.14 -8.66
N SER A 852 -24.67 8.71 -7.49
CA SER A 852 -26.10 8.76 -7.12
C SER A 852 -26.35 9.68 -5.91
N GLY A 853 -27.59 10.17 -5.79
CA GLY A 853 -28.02 11.08 -4.72
C GLY A 853 -27.74 12.57 -5.00
N ASN A 854 -27.90 13.39 -3.96
CA ASN A 854 -27.68 14.84 -4.03
C ASN A 854 -26.18 15.20 -4.03
N ILE A 855 -25.88 16.49 -4.21
CA ILE A 855 -24.49 16.98 -4.29
C ILE A 855 -23.61 16.58 -3.09
N HIS A 856 -24.17 16.55 -1.88
CA HIS A 856 -23.44 16.14 -0.68
C HIS A 856 -23.13 14.63 -0.69
N HIS A 857 -24.09 13.80 -1.12
CA HIS A 857 -23.85 12.37 -1.28
C HIS A 857 -22.76 12.10 -2.33
N LYS A 858 -22.75 12.83 -3.44
CA LYS A 858 -21.73 12.66 -4.50
C LYS A 858 -20.33 13.07 -4.03
N HIS A 859 -20.18 14.22 -3.36
CA HIS A 859 -18.89 14.59 -2.76
C HIS A 859 -18.43 13.57 -1.71
N ARG A 860 -19.34 13.04 -0.90
CA ARG A 860 -19.02 12.00 0.08
C ARG A 860 -18.54 10.70 -0.57
N GLN A 861 -19.23 10.23 -1.61
CA GLN A 861 -18.83 9.06 -2.39
C GLN A 861 -17.39 9.21 -2.91
N ILE A 862 -17.07 10.33 -3.54
CA ILE A 862 -15.74 10.62 -4.09
C ILE A 862 -14.68 10.79 -2.99
N GLY A 863 -15.03 11.47 -1.89
CA GLY A 863 -14.12 11.71 -0.77
C GLY A 863 -13.77 10.44 0.00
N ASN A 864 -14.70 9.48 0.08
CA ASN A 864 -14.48 8.18 0.73
C ASN A 864 -13.77 7.17 -0.18
N ALA A 865 -13.93 7.27 -1.49
CA ALA A 865 -13.37 6.29 -2.42
C ALA A 865 -11.84 6.17 -2.38
N VAL A 866 -11.36 4.97 -2.69
CA VAL A 866 -9.97 4.74 -3.12
C VAL A 866 -9.82 5.19 -4.57
N PRO A 867 -8.80 5.98 -4.93
CA PRO A 867 -8.57 6.37 -6.33
C PRO A 867 -8.41 5.13 -7.24
N PRO A 868 -9.23 4.97 -8.31
CA PRO A 868 -9.14 3.81 -9.18
C PRO A 868 -7.73 3.52 -9.77
N PRO A 869 -6.90 4.53 -10.13
CA PRO A 869 -5.54 4.26 -10.62
C PRO A 869 -4.62 3.59 -9.59
N LEU A 870 -4.76 3.93 -8.30
CA LEU A 870 -4.03 3.28 -7.21
C LEU A 870 -4.51 1.84 -7.01
N SER A 871 -5.83 1.65 -7.02
CA SER A 871 -6.45 0.32 -6.96
C SER A 871 -6.03 -0.57 -8.14
N TYR A 872 -5.97 -0.02 -9.35
CA TYR A 872 -5.48 -0.71 -10.53
C TYR A 872 -4.02 -1.17 -10.37
N ALA A 873 -3.16 -0.32 -9.83
CA ALA A 873 -1.75 -0.66 -9.57
C ALA A 873 -1.62 -1.84 -8.59
N LEU A 874 -2.42 -1.84 -7.51
CA LEU A 874 -2.53 -2.96 -6.57
C LEU A 874 -3.06 -4.23 -7.25
N GLY A 875 -4.10 -4.10 -8.07
CA GLY A 875 -4.70 -5.21 -8.83
C GLY A 875 -3.71 -5.88 -9.79
N ARG A 876 -2.80 -5.13 -10.40
CA ARG A 876 -1.74 -5.72 -11.23
C ARG A 876 -0.79 -6.60 -10.42
N LYS A 877 -0.40 -6.18 -9.22
CA LYS A 877 0.47 -6.99 -8.35
C LYS A 877 -0.22 -8.25 -7.84
N LEU A 878 -1.52 -8.18 -7.59
CA LEU A 878 -2.32 -9.38 -7.31
C LEU A 878 -2.35 -10.32 -8.52
N LYS A 879 -2.51 -9.79 -9.73
CA LYS A 879 -2.50 -10.59 -10.97
C LYS A 879 -1.15 -11.26 -11.21
N GLU A 880 -0.05 -10.52 -11.02
CA GLU A 880 1.31 -11.07 -11.10
C GLU A 880 1.52 -12.22 -10.12
N ALA A 881 0.98 -12.11 -8.90
CA ALA A 881 1.06 -13.19 -7.90
C ALA A 881 0.29 -14.45 -8.33
N LEU A 882 -0.95 -14.29 -8.83
CA LEU A 882 -1.75 -15.39 -9.37
C LEU A 882 -1.09 -16.07 -10.57
N ASP A 883 -0.59 -15.29 -11.52
CA ASP A 883 0.03 -15.82 -12.73
C ASP A 883 1.36 -16.52 -12.40
N SER A 884 2.12 -16.00 -11.45
CA SER A 884 3.35 -16.64 -10.95
C SER A 884 3.06 -17.96 -10.24
N LYS A 885 1.94 -18.05 -9.51
CA LYS A 885 1.51 -19.29 -8.86
C LYS A 885 1.13 -20.35 -9.88
N ARG A 886 0.42 -19.99 -10.95
CA ARG A 886 0.01 -20.92 -12.02
C ARG A 886 1.19 -21.48 -12.84
N ARG A 887 2.30 -20.74 -12.90
CA ARG A 887 3.53 -21.17 -13.60
C ARG A 887 4.39 -22.11 -12.77
N LYS A 888 4.22 -22.14 -11.46
CA LYS A 888 4.87 -23.09 -10.53
C LYS A 888 4.04 -24.35 -10.43
#